data_AF-A0A381XYI5-F1
#
_entry.id   AF-A0A381XYI5-F1
#
_cell.length_a   1.000
_cell.length_b   1.000
_cell.length_c   1.000
_cell.angle_alpha   90.00
_cell.angle_beta   90.00
_cell.angle_gamma   90.00
#
_symmetry.space_group_name_H-M   'P 1'
#
loop_
_entity.id
_entity.type
_entity.pdbx_description
1 polymer ?
#
loop_
_entity_poly.entity_id
_entity_poly.type
_entity_poly.pdbx_seq_one_letter_code
_entity_poly.pdbx_strand_id
1 'polypeptide(L)'
;EDEAGNQTAFTLTTFIIDATNPTGAITAQITSPAKDNTSSISVRASDAVSSGANQITVTATATISGNPGITVYLSEDNGNTFATSVAITGANTPEALVIAKLSDGTGLPDGTYTDLKFVFTDQASNSSGPVTADSFIIDNTQPSGNEVTAVPTPRNDQTPAVEIRGNDNISIGTDKLKVSAASVAHGITLYLQKSGSGDFLASQNMNGGNTNTTFVLASTIGGSDLDEGTYSDVIITIEDEAGNQTAFTLTTFIIDVTNPTGSQVEAVLPTPGSDSTPDLKIKASDDISDGTNEITVTATVTGVTPVYLDKDGNPPFTTSILINGDDLGVTIYLASDGSGSGLPDGTYNDLVVTFTDEATNSFPQSAFNTFVIDAVGPILNGADIYVSNFTSPDEITLTFNEDLKVGPAANVANYIVTNSAENITYNIVSATHLAPAHPNKVTLVLATEDPANNTTYITNADIDAHIKVTPQPGITDELGNAYSNGTVTHAGGHSKDMLPPAISTNRFNTLNQPHTLVVTFSDKMNQTQAQDINNYTVRCTSPSVITYSLASASLNNNIVTLTLATVDPADNTTFIHNDNKTSVQLIPNANLTDLAGNQTPTSTSNSTELSADDTGPTLAAADIDVDNSVNPNTVTLTFNEKLSKTIAENRASYVIYYPVLATVYTISTTVNPVLTDNVVVISLDPVDASDPLTYITNPQIDAHIRVFPFSVEDVVGNGYSPVGIRITELNGTHTKDETAPTVTSVSSATANGTYHRDHSIDITVHMNEPIFVVSGAPRLTLETGLGGQYPDDAIAVYNAAGNGTTSLRFTYTVKTGEYSLDLEYESTTALELNGASITDLYENAVTSFTLPALASATSLAGTGIGSGSDIVIKTITATANMKTGPAMPGYMNGDNQMEIIVQAYGPDIADYDGGEIQPFVVFT
;
A
#
# COMPACT_ATOMS: atom_id res chain seq x y z
N GLU A 1 50.46 22.77 -176.73
CA GLU A 1 50.89 22.64 -178.14
C GLU A 1 50.15 21.47 -178.75
N ASP A 2 49.75 21.55 -180.02
CA ASP A 2 49.14 20.43 -180.76
C ASP A 2 50.08 19.84 -181.83
N GLU A 3 49.66 18.75 -182.49
CA GLU A 3 50.45 18.00 -183.50
C GLU A 3 50.78 18.81 -184.77
N ALA A 4 50.28 20.06 -184.91
CA ALA A 4 50.66 21.00 -185.98
C ALA A 4 51.64 22.08 -185.50
N GLY A 5 52.10 22.03 -184.23
CA GLY A 5 53.09 22.94 -183.67
C GLY A 5 52.53 24.29 -183.21
N ASN A 6 51.23 24.40 -182.92
CA ASN A 6 50.64 25.64 -182.41
C ASN A 6 50.50 25.61 -180.87
N GLN A 7 50.94 26.68 -180.20
CA GLN A 7 50.86 26.85 -178.74
C GLN A 7 49.85 27.96 -178.36
N THR A 8 49.00 27.68 -177.37
CA THR A 8 48.09 28.65 -176.74
C THR A 8 48.33 28.65 -175.22
N ALA A 9 48.53 29.83 -174.61
CA ALA A 9 48.79 30.00 -173.18
C ALA A 9 47.54 30.42 -172.39
N PHE A 10 47.40 29.93 -171.15
CA PHE A 10 46.36 30.31 -170.18
C PHE A 10 47.00 30.87 -168.89
N THR A 11 46.41 31.92 -168.31
CA THR A 11 46.83 32.57 -167.06
C THR A 11 45.94 32.14 -165.89
N LEU A 12 46.54 31.75 -164.77
CA LEU A 12 45.89 31.30 -163.53
C LEU A 12 45.69 32.47 -162.55
N THR A 13 44.50 32.62 -161.95
CA THR A 13 44.22 33.58 -160.86
C THR A 13 44.40 32.94 -159.47
N THR A 14 45.16 33.64 -158.63
CA THR A 14 45.49 33.55 -157.17
C THR A 14 44.89 32.44 -156.27
N PHE A 15 45.74 31.78 -155.46
CA PHE A 15 45.40 30.96 -154.29
C PHE A 15 45.89 31.65 -152.99
N ILE A 16 45.10 31.58 -151.91
CA ILE A 16 45.50 32.00 -150.55
C ILE A 16 45.95 30.76 -149.78
N ILE A 17 47.10 30.83 -149.09
CA ILE A 17 47.59 29.82 -148.14
C ILE A 17 47.46 30.45 -146.76
N ASP A 18 46.63 29.87 -145.89
CA ASP A 18 46.57 30.22 -144.47
C ASP A 18 47.47 29.28 -143.66
N ALA A 19 48.38 29.87 -142.89
CA ALA A 19 49.34 29.18 -142.05
C ALA A 19 49.35 29.73 -140.61
N THR A 20 48.36 30.54 -140.24
CA THR A 20 48.25 31.10 -138.88
C THR A 20 47.37 30.24 -138.01
N ASN A 21 47.80 29.95 -136.78
CA ASN A 21 46.97 29.22 -135.82
C ASN A 21 45.90 30.17 -135.22
N PRO A 22 44.70 29.65 -134.91
CA PRO A 22 43.71 30.41 -134.15
C PRO A 22 44.17 30.66 -132.71
N THR A 23 43.61 31.71 -132.09
CA THR A 23 43.79 32.05 -130.68
C THR A 23 42.50 31.82 -129.90
N GLY A 24 42.56 31.21 -128.71
CA GLY A 24 41.39 30.95 -127.85
C GLY A 24 41.61 31.34 -126.39
N ALA A 25 40.51 31.56 -125.64
CA ALA A 25 40.53 31.93 -124.23
C ALA A 25 39.28 31.46 -123.47
N ILE A 26 39.41 31.21 -122.16
CA ILE A 26 38.29 30.96 -121.23
C ILE A 26 37.90 32.29 -120.57
N THR A 27 36.60 32.53 -120.42
CA THR A 27 36.02 33.80 -119.97
C THR A 27 35.14 33.69 -118.73
N ALA A 28 34.65 32.50 -118.39
CA ALA A 28 33.96 32.21 -117.12
C ALA A 28 34.23 30.76 -116.69
N GLN A 29 34.46 30.54 -115.39
CA GLN A 29 34.83 29.25 -114.76
C GLN A 29 33.63 28.63 -114.01
N ILE A 30 33.77 27.38 -113.56
CA ILE A 30 32.77 26.65 -112.76
C ILE A 30 32.96 26.97 -111.26
N THR A 31 31.86 27.21 -110.54
CA THR A 31 31.88 27.39 -109.08
C THR A 31 32.24 26.08 -108.37
N SER A 32 33.09 26.13 -107.35
CA SER A 32 33.59 24.94 -106.65
C SER A 32 33.53 25.11 -105.13
N PRO A 33 33.05 24.11 -104.36
CA PRO A 33 32.37 22.90 -104.83
C PRO A 33 31.00 23.21 -105.45
N ALA A 34 30.58 22.43 -106.45
CA ALA A 34 29.26 22.53 -107.06
C ALA A 34 28.43 21.28 -106.74
N LYS A 35 27.22 21.53 -106.24
CA LYS A 35 26.18 20.52 -106.04
C LYS A 35 25.54 20.05 -107.36
N ASP A 36 25.53 20.92 -108.37
CA ASP A 36 24.98 20.60 -109.69
C ASP A 36 26.06 20.02 -110.61
N ASN A 37 25.74 18.88 -111.24
CA ASN A 37 26.62 18.16 -112.15
C ASN A 37 26.53 18.58 -113.62
N THR A 38 25.71 19.59 -113.97
CA THR A 38 25.55 20.13 -115.34
C THR A 38 26.12 21.54 -115.49
N SER A 39 27.38 21.70 -115.10
CA SER A 39 28.06 23.01 -115.08
C SER A 39 28.39 23.55 -116.48
N SER A 40 28.36 24.87 -116.65
CA SER A 40 28.71 25.57 -117.90
C SER A 40 30.00 26.37 -117.78
N ILE A 41 30.80 26.41 -118.85
CA ILE A 41 32.05 27.18 -118.96
C ILE A 41 32.01 28.06 -120.22
N SER A 42 32.53 29.28 -120.19
CA SER A 42 32.47 30.18 -121.36
C SER A 42 33.82 30.33 -122.06
N VAL A 43 33.89 30.15 -123.39
CA VAL A 43 35.10 30.26 -124.21
C VAL A 43 34.94 31.27 -125.35
N ARG A 44 36.05 31.80 -125.90
CA ARG A 44 36.05 32.61 -127.14
C ARG A 44 37.28 32.31 -127.99
N ALA A 45 37.19 32.49 -129.31
CA ALA A 45 38.33 32.32 -130.21
C ALA A 45 38.33 33.28 -131.41
N SER A 46 39.51 33.52 -132.01
CA SER A 46 39.70 34.37 -133.19
C SER A 46 40.86 33.89 -134.09
N ASP A 47 40.78 34.19 -135.38
CA ASP A 47 41.78 33.84 -136.40
C ASP A 47 41.99 34.98 -137.42
N ALA A 48 43.23 35.17 -137.89
CA ALA A 48 43.70 36.41 -138.51
C ALA A 48 43.69 36.42 -140.06
N VAL A 49 43.60 35.28 -140.75
CA VAL A 49 43.68 35.20 -142.23
C VAL A 49 42.57 34.31 -142.82
N SER A 50 41.31 34.73 -142.76
CA SER A 50 40.21 33.96 -143.34
C SER A 50 39.31 34.76 -144.28
N SER A 51 38.95 34.16 -145.43
CA SER A 51 37.91 34.65 -146.33
C SER A 51 36.68 33.74 -146.21
N GLY A 52 35.64 34.18 -145.50
CA GLY A 52 34.42 33.41 -145.22
C GLY A 52 33.96 33.54 -143.76
N ALA A 53 32.98 32.73 -143.31
CA ALA A 53 32.33 32.82 -141.98
C ALA A 53 33.20 32.39 -140.76
N ASN A 54 34.53 32.28 -140.91
CA ASN A 54 35.53 32.03 -139.85
C ASN A 54 35.12 31.04 -138.73
N GLN A 55 34.73 29.82 -139.08
CA GLN A 55 34.27 28.82 -138.10
C GLN A 55 35.45 28.07 -137.45
N ILE A 56 35.51 28.06 -136.10
CA ILE A 56 36.57 27.42 -135.30
C ILE A 56 36.00 26.24 -134.52
N THR A 57 36.64 25.08 -134.60
CA THR A 57 36.21 23.89 -133.84
C THR A 57 36.89 23.84 -132.48
N VAL A 58 36.13 23.58 -131.41
CA VAL A 58 36.58 23.47 -130.03
C VAL A 58 36.49 22.02 -129.58
N THR A 59 37.57 21.49 -129.02
CA THR A 59 37.61 20.19 -128.35
C THR A 59 38.09 20.37 -126.92
N ALA A 60 37.65 19.51 -125.99
CA ALA A 60 38.06 19.58 -124.59
C ALA A 60 38.47 18.22 -124.01
N THR A 61 39.48 18.25 -123.14
CA THR A 61 39.91 17.09 -122.33
C THR A 61 40.15 17.52 -120.89
N ALA A 62 39.94 16.65 -119.91
CA ALA A 62 40.16 16.94 -118.50
C ALA A 62 40.90 15.80 -117.78
N THR A 63 41.48 16.12 -116.63
CA THR A 63 41.91 15.14 -115.64
C THR A 63 40.82 15.03 -114.58
N ILE A 64 40.17 13.87 -114.47
CA ILE A 64 39.09 13.64 -113.48
C ILE A 64 39.63 12.74 -112.37
N SER A 65 39.69 13.25 -111.14
CA SER A 65 40.19 12.57 -109.95
C SER A 65 41.51 11.83 -110.20
N GLY A 66 42.45 12.52 -110.86
CA GLY A 66 43.79 12.01 -111.17
C GLY A 66 43.92 11.18 -112.44
N ASN A 67 42.84 10.91 -113.20
CA ASN A 67 42.90 10.22 -114.49
C ASN A 67 42.98 11.23 -115.66
N PRO A 68 44.13 11.38 -116.35
CA PRO A 68 44.35 12.46 -117.31
C PRO A 68 43.81 12.15 -118.71
N GLY A 69 43.46 13.20 -119.46
CA GLY A 69 43.15 13.12 -120.90
C GLY A 69 41.75 12.56 -121.21
N ILE A 70 40.83 12.59 -120.25
CA ILE A 70 39.44 12.19 -120.45
C ILE A 70 38.77 13.19 -121.40
N THR A 71 38.16 12.71 -122.47
CA THR A 71 37.39 13.55 -123.40
C THR A 71 36.18 14.14 -122.70
N VAL A 72 36.00 15.44 -122.82
CA VAL A 72 34.84 16.17 -122.30
C VAL A 72 33.90 16.46 -123.46
N TYR A 73 32.62 16.14 -123.28
CA TYR A 73 31.61 16.43 -124.26
C TYR A 73 31.09 17.85 -124.04
N LEU A 74 31.01 18.61 -125.13
CA LEU A 74 30.66 20.02 -125.15
C LEU A 74 29.30 20.20 -125.82
N SER A 75 28.54 21.17 -125.35
CA SER A 75 27.28 21.60 -125.96
C SER A 75 27.22 23.11 -126.05
N GLU A 76 27.00 23.65 -127.27
CA GLU A 76 26.77 25.08 -127.54
C GLU A 76 25.29 25.48 -127.45
N ASP A 77 24.38 24.49 -127.44
CA ASP A 77 22.93 24.68 -127.49
C ASP A 77 22.27 24.54 -126.10
N ASN A 78 23.00 24.93 -125.05
CA ASN A 78 22.56 24.92 -123.65
C ASN A 78 22.20 23.51 -123.12
N GLY A 79 22.98 22.50 -123.53
CA GLY A 79 22.88 21.12 -123.04
C GLY A 79 21.90 20.23 -123.81
N ASN A 80 21.45 20.61 -125.00
CA ASN A 80 20.52 19.79 -125.79
C ASN A 80 21.26 18.75 -126.64
N THR A 81 22.41 19.10 -127.21
CA THR A 81 23.24 18.19 -127.99
C THR A 81 24.71 18.27 -127.58
N PHE A 82 25.32 17.10 -127.37
CA PHE A 82 26.69 16.99 -126.88
C PHE A 82 27.60 16.30 -127.89
N ALA A 83 28.75 16.91 -128.17
CA ALA A 83 29.74 16.40 -129.10
C ALA A 83 31.16 16.55 -128.54
N THR A 84 32.09 15.72 -129.03
CA THR A 84 33.52 15.81 -128.67
C THR A 84 34.22 17.00 -129.32
N SER A 85 33.57 17.60 -130.32
CA SER A 85 34.02 18.78 -131.04
C SER A 85 32.81 19.64 -131.41
N VAL A 86 32.85 20.93 -131.08
CA VAL A 86 31.75 21.88 -131.30
C VAL A 86 32.29 23.08 -132.08
N ALA A 87 31.50 23.64 -133.01
CA ALA A 87 31.97 24.64 -133.96
C ALA A 87 31.48 26.04 -133.59
N ILE A 88 32.38 26.85 -133.03
CA ILE A 88 32.07 28.21 -132.58
C ILE A 88 32.39 29.27 -133.65
N THR A 89 31.81 30.46 -133.50
CA THR A 89 32.12 31.58 -134.40
C THR A 89 33.47 32.20 -134.03
N GLY A 90 34.45 32.20 -134.94
CA GLY A 90 35.80 32.77 -134.75
C GLY A 90 35.87 34.30 -134.76
N ALA A 91 34.82 34.99 -134.30
CA ALA A 91 34.70 36.45 -134.26
C ALA A 91 35.10 37.05 -132.88
N ASN A 92 35.76 36.28 -132.02
CA ASN A 92 36.15 36.65 -130.65
C ASN A 92 34.98 36.90 -129.69
N THR A 93 33.79 36.38 -129.99
CA THR A 93 32.60 36.43 -129.12
C THR A 93 32.61 35.29 -128.10
N PRO A 94 32.37 35.55 -126.80
CA PRO A 94 32.21 34.49 -125.81
C PRO A 94 30.98 33.63 -126.07
N GLU A 95 31.16 32.32 -126.01
CA GLU A 95 30.13 31.30 -126.12
C GLU A 95 30.17 30.40 -124.88
N ALA A 96 29.00 30.17 -124.28
CA ALA A 96 28.85 29.31 -123.12
C ALA A 96 28.70 27.85 -123.59
N LEU A 97 29.55 26.98 -123.08
CA LEU A 97 29.55 25.56 -123.36
C LEU A 97 29.15 24.80 -122.10
N VAL A 98 28.08 24.02 -122.19
CA VAL A 98 27.76 23.04 -121.13
C VAL A 98 28.70 21.85 -121.28
N ILE A 99 29.27 21.40 -120.17
CA ILE A 99 30.18 20.25 -120.17
C ILE A 99 29.51 19.01 -119.58
N ALA A 100 29.71 17.86 -120.23
CA ALA A 100 29.17 16.58 -119.81
C ALA A 100 30.22 15.47 -119.91
N LYS A 101 29.95 14.36 -119.22
CA LYS A 101 30.82 13.17 -119.23
C LYS A 101 30.67 12.36 -120.53
N LEU A 102 29.46 12.25 -121.07
CA LEU A 102 29.15 11.48 -122.28
C LEU A 102 28.29 12.31 -123.26
N SER A 103 28.15 11.81 -124.50
CA SER A 103 27.35 12.46 -125.55
C SER A 103 25.83 12.46 -125.30
N ASP A 104 25.35 11.72 -124.29
CA ASP A 104 23.94 11.70 -123.90
C ASP A 104 23.56 12.82 -122.92
N GLY A 105 24.52 13.67 -122.52
CA GLY A 105 24.32 14.74 -121.57
C GLY A 105 24.37 14.31 -120.11
N THR A 106 24.87 13.10 -119.81
CA THR A 106 25.15 12.71 -118.42
C THR A 106 26.10 13.71 -117.74
N GLY A 107 25.61 14.28 -116.64
CA GLY A 107 26.35 15.23 -115.82
C GLY A 107 27.66 14.65 -115.28
N LEU A 108 28.51 15.55 -114.83
CA LEU A 108 29.81 15.24 -114.26
C LEU A 108 29.66 14.43 -112.95
N PRO A 109 30.30 13.25 -112.81
CA PRO A 109 30.29 12.53 -111.55
C PRO A 109 31.01 13.30 -110.46
N ASP A 110 30.63 13.02 -109.22
CA ASP A 110 31.31 13.48 -108.02
C ASP A 110 32.83 13.25 -108.10
N GLY A 111 33.60 14.30 -107.77
CA GLY A 111 35.06 14.26 -107.80
C GLY A 111 35.72 15.59 -108.13
N THR A 112 37.06 15.58 -108.11
CA THR A 112 37.89 16.75 -108.43
C THR A 112 38.29 16.76 -109.90
N TYR A 113 38.05 17.87 -110.57
CA TYR A 113 38.36 18.11 -111.97
C TYR A 113 39.54 19.06 -112.05
N THR A 114 40.64 18.61 -112.68
CA THR A 114 41.86 19.40 -112.90
C THR A 114 42.24 19.35 -114.39
N ASP A 115 43.11 20.27 -114.84
CA ASP A 115 43.63 20.27 -116.22
C ASP A 115 42.57 20.19 -117.34
N LEU A 116 41.40 20.82 -117.16
CA LEU A 116 40.39 20.93 -118.21
C LEU A 116 40.92 21.83 -119.35
N LYS A 117 41.38 21.23 -120.45
CA LYS A 117 42.07 21.86 -121.57
C LYS A 117 41.19 21.94 -122.81
N PHE A 118 41.12 23.12 -123.41
CA PHE A 118 40.43 23.41 -124.66
C PHE A 118 41.44 23.61 -125.79
N VAL A 119 41.20 22.99 -126.95
CA VAL A 119 41.97 23.20 -128.19
C VAL A 119 41.04 23.73 -129.26
N PHE A 120 41.49 24.79 -129.94
CA PHE A 120 40.76 25.50 -130.98
C PHE A 120 41.42 25.24 -132.33
N THR A 121 40.66 24.80 -133.34
CA THR A 121 41.18 24.42 -134.66
C THR A 121 40.43 25.16 -135.76
N ASP A 122 41.16 25.82 -136.67
CA ASP A 122 40.58 26.56 -137.79
C ASP A 122 40.18 25.65 -138.98
N GLN A 123 39.66 26.23 -140.06
CA GLN A 123 39.26 25.48 -141.27
C GLN A 123 40.43 24.98 -142.11
N ALA A 124 41.61 25.60 -141.98
CA ALA A 124 42.86 25.13 -142.59
C ALA A 124 43.53 24.00 -141.77
N SER A 125 42.90 23.58 -140.68
CA SER A 125 43.38 22.57 -139.72
C SER A 125 44.58 23.02 -138.88
N ASN A 126 44.86 24.32 -138.80
CA ASN A 126 45.83 24.83 -137.83
C ASN A 126 45.17 24.87 -136.44
N SER A 127 45.91 24.49 -135.40
CA SER A 127 45.38 24.38 -134.04
C SER A 127 46.09 25.29 -133.06
N SER A 128 45.34 25.86 -132.12
CA SER A 128 45.89 26.57 -130.97
C SER A 128 46.68 25.64 -130.06
N GLY A 129 47.53 26.21 -129.21
CA GLY A 129 47.93 25.51 -127.98
C GLY A 129 46.72 25.26 -127.06
N PRO A 130 46.79 24.30 -126.12
CA PRO A 130 45.71 24.06 -125.17
C PRO A 130 45.53 25.23 -124.20
N VAL A 131 44.28 25.59 -123.91
CA VAL A 131 43.88 26.60 -122.93
C VAL A 131 43.23 25.90 -121.74
N THR A 132 43.78 26.06 -120.53
CA THR A 132 43.35 25.32 -119.34
C THR A 132 42.40 26.12 -118.44
N ALA A 133 41.33 25.49 -117.96
CA ALA A 133 40.37 26.02 -116.97
C ALA A 133 40.85 25.84 -115.52
N ASP A 134 40.21 26.54 -114.59
CA ASP A 134 40.46 26.37 -113.16
C ASP A 134 39.96 25.00 -112.69
N SER A 135 40.59 24.47 -111.64
CA SER A 135 40.15 23.21 -111.03
C SER A 135 38.88 23.41 -110.22
N PHE A 136 37.97 22.43 -110.24
CA PHE A 136 36.70 22.47 -109.51
C PHE A 136 36.32 21.10 -108.95
N ILE A 137 35.37 21.07 -108.01
CA ILE A 137 34.83 19.86 -107.39
C ILE A 137 33.33 19.78 -107.70
N ILE A 138 32.88 18.60 -108.11
CA ILE A 138 31.46 18.23 -108.13
C ILE A 138 31.19 17.35 -106.92
N ASP A 139 30.17 17.70 -106.14
CA ASP A 139 29.76 16.97 -104.95
C ASP A 139 28.24 17.04 -104.75
N ASN A 140 27.54 16.03 -105.23
CA ASN A 140 26.08 15.90 -105.12
C ASN A 140 25.67 14.80 -104.13
N THR A 141 26.62 14.26 -103.35
CA THR A 141 26.34 13.20 -102.37
C THR A 141 26.03 13.82 -101.00
N GLN A 142 24.98 13.35 -100.33
CA GLN A 142 24.68 13.80 -98.97
C GLN A 142 25.68 13.24 -97.95
N PRO A 143 26.04 14.01 -96.89
CA PRO A 143 26.79 13.47 -95.76
C PRO A 143 25.95 12.44 -94.98
N SER A 144 26.57 11.64 -94.12
CA SER A 144 25.89 10.77 -93.17
C SER A 144 26.28 11.07 -91.73
N GLY A 145 25.44 10.70 -90.76
CA GLY A 145 25.79 10.78 -89.36
C GLY A 145 24.83 10.05 -88.41
N ASN A 146 25.30 9.83 -87.18
CA ASN A 146 24.56 9.12 -86.14
C ASN A 146 25.00 9.55 -84.72
N GLU A 147 24.11 9.35 -83.75
CA GLU A 147 24.45 9.42 -82.32
C GLU A 147 25.34 8.24 -81.92
N VAL A 148 26.35 8.49 -81.08
CA VAL A 148 27.29 7.49 -80.57
C VAL A 148 27.06 7.22 -79.08
N THR A 149 26.97 8.29 -78.29
CA THR A 149 26.73 8.24 -76.85
C THR A 149 25.54 9.12 -76.53
N ALA A 150 24.46 8.50 -76.04
CA ALA A 150 23.24 9.18 -75.64
C ALA A 150 23.43 9.94 -74.33
N VAL A 151 22.58 10.95 -74.12
CA VAL A 151 22.51 11.70 -72.86
C VAL A 151 21.91 10.79 -71.77
N PRO A 152 22.53 10.66 -70.57
CA PRO A 152 21.94 9.93 -69.45
C PRO A 152 20.59 10.50 -69.02
N THR A 153 19.65 9.66 -68.60
CA THR A 153 18.29 10.07 -68.26
C THR A 153 17.70 9.22 -67.13
N PRO A 154 16.94 9.81 -66.19
CA PRO A 154 16.92 11.24 -65.85
C PRO A 154 18.28 11.73 -65.35
N ARG A 155 18.52 13.04 -65.31
CA ARG A 155 19.75 13.61 -64.74
C ARG A 155 19.56 15.03 -64.19
N ASN A 156 20.35 15.33 -63.16
CA ASN A 156 20.40 16.60 -62.45
C ASN A 156 21.42 17.62 -62.98
N ASP A 157 21.85 17.46 -64.22
CA ASP A 157 22.74 18.39 -64.90
C ASP A 157 21.98 19.05 -66.04
N GLN A 158 22.02 20.38 -66.16
CA GLN A 158 21.32 21.14 -67.20
C GLN A 158 22.15 21.35 -68.47
N THR A 159 23.37 20.80 -68.55
CA THR A 159 24.32 20.97 -69.66
C THR A 159 24.66 19.64 -70.36
N PRO A 160 23.73 19.04 -71.13
CA PRO A 160 23.96 17.71 -71.68
C PRO A 160 25.04 17.72 -72.75
N ALA A 161 25.91 16.72 -72.69
CA ALA A 161 26.83 16.42 -73.77
C ALA A 161 26.33 15.20 -74.56
N VAL A 162 26.30 15.34 -75.89
CA VAL A 162 26.01 14.26 -76.84
C VAL A 162 27.21 14.04 -77.75
N GLU A 163 27.47 12.79 -78.13
CA GLU A 163 28.53 12.47 -79.08
C GLU A 163 27.95 12.09 -80.43
N ILE A 164 28.32 12.84 -81.48
CA ILE A 164 27.82 12.67 -82.85
C ILE A 164 28.97 12.26 -83.76
N ARG A 165 28.71 11.28 -84.64
CA ARG A 165 29.62 10.89 -85.72
C ARG A 165 29.12 11.43 -87.06
N GLY A 166 30.00 12.07 -87.81
CA GLY A 166 29.71 12.60 -89.16
C GLY A 166 30.66 12.02 -90.20
N ASN A 167 30.17 11.79 -91.42
CA ASN A 167 30.95 11.25 -92.52
C ASN A 167 30.53 11.83 -93.87
N ASP A 168 31.50 12.17 -94.69
CA ASP A 168 31.33 12.49 -96.10
C ASP A 168 32.60 12.10 -96.86
N ASN A 169 32.43 11.63 -98.10
CA ASN A 169 33.52 11.08 -98.90
C ASN A 169 34.33 12.16 -99.62
N ILE A 170 33.76 13.35 -99.87
CA ILE A 170 34.42 14.45 -100.58
C ILE A 170 34.90 15.54 -99.60
N SER A 171 34.07 15.89 -98.63
CA SER A 171 34.34 16.85 -97.55
C SER A 171 35.17 16.22 -96.43
N ILE A 172 36.29 15.60 -96.78
CA ILE A 172 37.24 14.98 -95.84
C ILE A 172 38.22 16.02 -95.27
N GLY A 173 38.35 16.09 -93.94
CA GLY A 173 39.28 17.01 -93.27
C GLY A 173 38.67 17.77 -92.08
N THR A 174 39.40 18.76 -91.59
CA THR A 174 39.03 19.55 -90.41
C THR A 174 37.89 20.52 -90.71
N ASP A 175 36.84 20.49 -89.88
CA ASP A 175 35.72 21.45 -89.89
C ASP A 175 35.00 21.59 -91.24
N LYS A 176 34.87 20.46 -91.94
CA LYS A 176 34.29 20.38 -93.30
C LYS A 176 32.80 20.10 -93.34
N LEU A 177 32.22 19.62 -92.24
CA LEU A 177 30.77 19.43 -92.10
C LEU A 177 30.22 20.44 -91.09
N LYS A 178 29.04 21.02 -91.33
CA LYS A 178 28.32 21.86 -90.37
C LYS A 178 27.22 21.02 -89.70
N VAL A 179 27.09 21.16 -88.38
CA VAL A 179 26.10 20.46 -87.55
C VAL A 179 25.23 21.50 -86.89
N SER A 180 23.92 21.33 -86.96
CA SER A 180 22.93 22.13 -86.22
C SER A 180 21.95 21.21 -85.48
N ALA A 181 21.34 21.73 -84.43
CA ALA A 181 20.42 20.97 -83.58
C ALA A 181 19.16 21.79 -83.30
N ALA A 182 18.01 21.11 -83.30
CA ALA A 182 16.73 21.72 -82.93
C ALA A 182 15.91 20.72 -82.13
N SER A 183 15.29 21.17 -81.02
CA SER A 183 14.30 20.36 -80.31
C SER A 183 12.93 20.68 -80.87
N VAL A 184 12.29 19.68 -81.50
CA VAL A 184 10.92 19.85 -82.00
C VAL A 184 9.93 19.92 -80.84
N ALA A 185 10.11 19.07 -79.82
CA ALA A 185 9.23 19.03 -78.65
C ALA A 185 9.16 20.37 -77.90
N HIS A 186 10.29 21.06 -77.76
CA HIS A 186 10.36 22.37 -77.10
C HIS A 186 10.23 23.55 -78.07
N GLY A 187 10.23 23.31 -79.38
CA GLY A 187 10.13 24.36 -80.40
C GLY A 187 11.32 25.33 -80.45
N ILE A 188 12.50 24.91 -79.99
CA ILE A 188 13.70 25.76 -79.87
C ILE A 188 14.84 25.26 -80.76
N THR A 189 15.67 26.20 -81.23
CA THR A 189 17.03 25.87 -81.73
C THR A 189 17.94 25.58 -80.54
N LEU A 190 18.66 24.46 -80.60
CA LEU A 190 19.68 24.13 -79.62
C LEU A 190 21.02 24.65 -80.13
N TYR A 191 21.77 25.30 -79.24
CA TYR A 191 23.09 25.79 -79.51
C TYR A 191 24.11 24.74 -79.11
N LEU A 192 25.09 24.49 -79.98
CA LEU A 192 26.10 23.48 -79.78
C LEU A 192 27.42 24.12 -79.42
N GLN A 193 28.12 23.57 -78.43
CA GLN A 193 29.53 23.82 -78.20
C GLN A 193 30.31 22.55 -78.51
N LYS A 194 31.14 22.61 -79.55
CA LYS A 194 32.11 21.54 -79.84
C LYS A 194 33.12 21.48 -78.70
N SER A 195 33.40 20.28 -78.18
CA SER A 195 34.45 20.10 -77.16
C SER A 195 35.79 20.71 -77.62
N GLY A 196 36.31 21.67 -76.86
CA GLY A 196 37.51 22.46 -77.20
C GLY A 196 37.26 23.77 -77.96
N SER A 197 36.01 24.11 -78.30
CA SER A 197 35.58 25.41 -78.88
C SER A 197 35.08 26.36 -77.79
N GLY A 198 35.27 27.67 -77.97
CA GLY A 198 34.93 28.69 -76.98
C GLY A 198 33.44 29.06 -76.91
N ASP A 199 32.74 29.00 -78.06
CA ASP A 199 31.40 29.62 -78.19
C ASP A 199 30.31 28.60 -78.52
N PHE A 200 29.10 28.82 -77.99
CA PHE A 200 27.89 28.10 -78.36
C PHE A 200 27.27 28.72 -79.61
N LEU A 201 27.07 27.92 -80.65
CA LEU A 201 26.58 28.39 -81.95
C LEU A 201 25.40 27.56 -82.44
N ALA A 202 24.48 28.18 -83.19
CA ALA A 202 23.32 27.50 -83.79
C ALA A 202 23.74 26.44 -84.82
N SER A 203 24.94 26.57 -85.37
CA SER A 203 25.62 25.56 -86.14
C SER A 203 27.11 25.53 -85.78
N GLN A 204 27.69 24.34 -85.62
CA GLN A 204 29.11 24.13 -85.36
C GLN A 204 29.74 23.29 -86.44
N ASN A 205 31.04 23.44 -86.65
CA ASN A 205 31.75 22.59 -87.60
C ASN A 205 32.20 21.27 -86.94
N MET A 206 32.22 20.20 -87.73
CA MET A 206 32.82 18.93 -87.39
C MET A 206 33.67 18.40 -88.55
N ASN A 207 34.54 17.45 -88.23
CA ASN A 207 35.40 16.83 -89.22
C ASN A 207 34.60 15.78 -90.02
N GLY A 208 34.82 15.73 -91.32
CA GLY A 208 34.38 14.60 -92.15
C GLY A 208 35.23 13.34 -91.90
N GLY A 209 34.81 12.20 -92.46
CA GLY A 209 35.58 10.95 -92.41
C GLY A 209 35.35 10.05 -91.18
N ASN A 210 34.10 9.89 -90.74
CA ASN A 210 33.68 8.99 -89.63
C ASN A 210 34.24 9.35 -88.25
N THR A 211 34.45 10.63 -87.96
CA THR A 211 34.97 11.07 -86.65
C THR A 211 33.86 11.36 -85.65
N ASN A 212 34.09 11.04 -84.37
CA ASN A 212 33.20 11.43 -83.28
C ASN A 212 33.51 12.85 -82.82
N THR A 213 32.48 13.63 -82.56
CA THR A 213 32.59 14.95 -81.95
C THR A 213 31.56 15.05 -80.83
N THR A 214 32.02 15.42 -79.64
CA THR A 214 31.15 15.74 -78.50
C THR A 214 30.67 17.17 -78.61
N PHE A 215 29.36 17.35 -78.48
CA PHE A 215 28.69 18.64 -78.42
C PHE A 215 27.97 18.79 -77.09
N VAL A 216 28.26 19.88 -76.38
CA VAL A 216 27.42 20.32 -75.26
C VAL A 216 26.25 21.10 -75.85
N LEU A 217 25.04 20.79 -75.38
CA LEU A 217 23.79 21.42 -75.82
C LEU A 217 23.42 22.54 -74.86
N ALA A 218 22.94 23.66 -75.41
CA ALA A 218 22.47 24.82 -74.66
C ALA A 218 21.24 25.44 -75.32
N SER A 219 20.48 26.22 -74.54
CA SER A 219 19.27 26.91 -75.01
C SER A 219 19.57 28.24 -75.72
N THR A 220 20.76 28.82 -75.50
CA THR A 220 21.17 30.11 -76.10
C THR A 220 22.63 30.14 -76.57
N ILE A 221 22.98 31.17 -77.37
CA ILE A 221 24.36 31.48 -77.82
C ILE A 221 25.33 31.69 -76.64
N GLY A 222 24.83 32.04 -75.46
CA GLY A 222 25.64 32.26 -74.26
C GLY A 222 25.99 30.99 -73.48
N GLY A 223 25.53 29.81 -73.93
CA GLY A 223 25.68 28.57 -73.17
C GLY A 223 24.72 28.47 -71.99
N SER A 224 23.53 29.08 -72.11
CA SER A 224 22.50 28.94 -71.08
C SER A 224 22.06 27.48 -70.95
N ASP A 225 21.87 27.07 -69.70
CA ASP A 225 21.32 25.80 -69.29
C ASP A 225 20.04 25.45 -70.05
N LEU A 226 19.81 24.15 -70.23
CA LEU A 226 18.54 23.64 -70.70
C LEU A 226 17.52 23.66 -69.55
N ASP A 227 16.31 24.09 -69.87
CA ASP A 227 15.20 24.03 -68.94
C ASP A 227 14.90 22.57 -68.58
N GLU A 228 14.26 22.39 -67.44
CA GLU A 228 13.81 21.09 -66.97
C GLU A 228 12.75 20.49 -67.91
N GLY A 229 12.77 19.17 -68.08
CA GLY A 229 11.76 18.45 -68.86
C GLY A 229 12.31 17.39 -69.82
N THR A 230 11.40 16.79 -70.57
CA THR A 230 11.66 15.68 -71.49
C THR A 230 11.99 16.17 -72.90
N TYR A 231 13.24 16.00 -73.32
CA TYR A 231 13.72 16.32 -74.66
C TYR A 231 13.54 15.14 -75.61
N SER A 232 12.32 15.02 -76.15
CA SER A 232 12.02 14.15 -77.29
C SER A 232 12.22 14.90 -78.61
N ASP A 233 12.44 14.15 -79.71
CA ASP A 233 12.54 14.70 -81.06
C ASP A 233 13.61 15.81 -81.24
N VAL A 234 14.78 15.64 -80.63
CA VAL A 234 15.94 16.50 -80.92
C VAL A 234 16.56 16.09 -82.24
N ILE A 235 16.36 16.92 -83.27
CA ILE A 235 16.85 16.68 -84.63
C ILE A 235 18.22 17.32 -84.81
N ILE A 236 19.19 16.50 -85.20
CA ILE A 236 20.51 16.93 -85.67
C ILE A 236 20.50 16.98 -87.19
N THR A 237 20.96 18.09 -87.78
CA THR A 237 21.17 18.25 -89.22
C THR A 237 22.65 18.45 -89.52
N ILE A 238 23.20 17.66 -90.44
CA ILE A 238 24.57 17.74 -90.92
C ILE A 238 24.56 18.23 -92.37
N GLU A 239 25.35 19.26 -92.68
CA GLU A 239 25.52 19.86 -94.01
C GLU A 239 26.99 19.78 -94.47
N ASP A 240 27.25 19.45 -95.72
CA ASP A 240 28.61 19.45 -96.31
C ASP A 240 29.01 20.82 -96.94
N GLU A 241 30.19 20.91 -97.55
CA GLU A 241 30.66 22.16 -98.18
C GLU A 241 29.90 22.53 -99.48
N ALA A 242 29.24 21.58 -100.13
CA ALA A 242 28.43 21.79 -101.32
C ALA A 242 26.97 22.14 -101.01
N GLY A 243 26.55 22.02 -99.74
CA GLY A 243 25.20 22.28 -99.27
C GLY A 243 24.25 21.07 -99.39
N ASN A 244 24.78 19.83 -99.40
CA ASN A 244 23.97 18.63 -99.20
C ASN A 244 23.76 18.40 -97.70
N GLN A 245 22.55 17.97 -97.32
CA GLN A 245 22.15 17.83 -95.92
C GLN A 245 21.56 16.45 -95.61
N THR A 246 21.77 15.99 -94.38
CA THR A 246 21.15 14.80 -93.77
C THR A 246 20.74 15.12 -92.34
N ALA A 247 19.62 14.54 -91.86
CA ALA A 247 19.15 14.73 -90.49
C ALA A 247 18.81 13.41 -89.79
N PHE A 248 18.98 13.37 -88.47
CA PHE A 248 18.60 12.24 -87.59
C PHE A 248 18.16 12.74 -86.21
N THR A 249 17.45 11.90 -85.45
CA THR A 249 16.92 12.25 -84.11
C THR A 249 17.79 11.62 -83.01
N LEU A 250 18.05 12.37 -81.94
CA LEU A 250 18.72 11.85 -80.73
C LEU A 250 17.79 10.96 -79.90
N THR A 251 18.39 10.13 -79.06
CA THR A 251 17.68 9.39 -77.99
C THR A 251 17.00 10.38 -77.03
N THR A 252 15.78 10.09 -76.59
CA THR A 252 15.06 10.95 -75.62
C THR A 252 15.81 10.99 -74.30
N PHE A 253 15.92 12.18 -73.71
CA PHE A 253 16.53 12.38 -72.40
C PHE A 253 15.71 13.36 -71.56
N ILE A 254 15.82 13.25 -70.24
CA ILE A 254 15.11 14.06 -69.26
C ILE A 254 16.13 14.84 -68.43
N ILE A 255 15.89 16.15 -68.30
CA ILE A 255 16.58 17.00 -67.34
C ILE A 255 15.63 17.21 -66.18
N ASP A 256 16.08 16.84 -64.99
CA ASP A 256 15.36 16.96 -63.73
C ASP A 256 16.35 17.41 -62.66
N VAL A 257 16.22 18.66 -62.24
CA VAL A 257 17.10 19.31 -61.25
C VAL A 257 16.34 19.70 -59.99
N THR A 258 15.04 19.41 -59.97
CA THR A 258 14.16 19.75 -58.87
C THR A 258 14.29 18.67 -57.82
N ASN A 259 14.54 19.07 -56.57
CA ASN A 259 14.47 18.08 -55.49
C ASN A 259 13.03 17.58 -55.32
N PRO A 260 12.83 16.29 -54.98
CA PRO A 260 11.51 15.80 -54.62
C PRO A 260 10.98 16.58 -53.42
N THR A 261 9.67 16.81 -53.36
CA THR A 261 9.05 17.55 -52.25
C THR A 261 8.51 16.59 -51.20
N GLY A 262 8.95 16.72 -49.94
CA GLY A 262 8.37 16.03 -48.79
C GLY A 262 7.44 16.97 -48.01
N SER A 263 6.12 16.78 -48.08
CA SER A 263 5.16 17.79 -47.55
C SER A 263 4.55 17.43 -46.20
N GLN A 264 4.46 16.14 -45.84
CA GLN A 264 3.81 15.71 -44.60
C GLN A 264 4.56 14.55 -43.96
N VAL A 265 5.26 14.81 -42.85
CA VAL A 265 5.71 13.78 -41.91
C VAL A 265 4.84 13.91 -40.66
N GLU A 266 3.78 13.12 -40.59
CA GLU A 266 2.94 13.02 -39.39
C GLU A 266 3.31 11.71 -38.71
N ALA A 267 4.13 11.77 -37.66
CA ALA A 267 4.26 10.59 -36.82
C ALA A 267 3.00 10.42 -35.99
N VAL A 268 2.59 9.17 -35.83
CA VAL A 268 1.84 8.77 -34.65
C VAL A 268 2.88 8.48 -33.55
N LEU A 269 3.63 9.51 -33.12
CA LEU A 269 4.46 9.39 -31.93
C LEU A 269 3.79 10.19 -30.82
N PRO A 270 3.16 9.52 -29.84
CA PRO A 270 2.64 10.20 -28.68
C PRO A 270 3.82 10.79 -27.89
N THR A 271 3.51 11.70 -26.96
CA THR A 271 4.20 11.79 -25.67
C THR A 271 4.90 10.47 -25.28
N PRO A 272 6.10 10.50 -24.65
CA PRO A 272 7.05 9.39 -24.58
C PRO A 272 6.38 8.00 -24.64
N GLY A 273 6.68 7.25 -25.69
CA GLY A 273 5.90 6.07 -26.06
C GLY A 273 6.55 4.78 -25.57
N SER A 274 5.73 3.85 -25.08
CA SER A 274 6.11 2.46 -24.81
C SER A 274 6.31 1.62 -26.08
N ASP A 275 6.05 2.20 -27.25
CA ASP A 275 6.22 1.55 -28.54
C ASP A 275 7.67 1.70 -29.02
N SER A 276 8.37 0.57 -29.06
CA SER A 276 9.76 0.51 -29.52
C SER A 276 9.87 0.47 -31.06
N THR A 277 8.78 0.37 -31.82
CA THR A 277 8.76 0.36 -33.30
C THR A 277 7.90 1.49 -33.86
N PRO A 278 8.33 2.76 -33.73
CA PRO A 278 7.47 3.89 -34.10
C PRO A 278 7.18 3.95 -35.60
N ASP A 279 5.96 4.37 -35.94
CA ASP A 279 5.48 4.57 -37.31
C ASP A 279 5.41 6.06 -37.71
N LEU A 280 5.76 6.34 -38.97
CA LEU A 280 5.70 7.67 -39.56
C LEU A 280 4.84 7.62 -40.82
N LYS A 281 3.91 8.56 -40.95
CA LYS A 281 3.21 8.80 -42.21
C LYS A 281 3.97 9.85 -42.99
N ILE A 282 4.49 9.46 -44.14
CA ILE A 282 5.24 10.32 -45.05
C ILE A 282 4.45 10.53 -46.34
N LYS A 283 4.71 11.67 -47.00
CA LYS A 283 4.27 11.97 -48.36
C LYS A 283 5.41 12.61 -49.13
N ALA A 284 5.59 12.16 -50.36
CA ALA A 284 6.54 12.75 -51.27
C ALA A 284 5.95 12.90 -52.67
N SER A 285 6.31 13.97 -53.36
CA SER A 285 5.93 14.24 -54.75
C SER A 285 7.18 14.54 -55.56
N ASP A 286 7.22 14.01 -56.78
CA ASP A 286 8.20 14.33 -57.80
C ASP A 286 7.46 14.52 -59.14
N ASP A 287 7.71 15.64 -59.81
CA ASP A 287 6.89 16.09 -60.95
C ASP A 287 7.51 15.67 -62.31
N ILE A 288 8.79 15.25 -62.34
CA ILE A 288 9.53 14.98 -63.59
C ILE A 288 10.36 13.69 -63.48
N SER A 289 9.72 12.55 -63.77
CA SER A 289 10.34 11.21 -63.73
C SER A 289 10.44 10.54 -65.10
N ASP A 290 11.18 9.43 -65.19
CA ASP A 290 11.26 8.61 -66.41
C ASP A 290 10.00 7.79 -66.72
N GLY A 291 9.01 7.88 -65.84
CA GLY A 291 7.76 7.12 -65.87
C GLY A 291 7.59 6.15 -64.70
N THR A 292 8.63 5.84 -63.92
CA THR A 292 8.48 5.04 -62.68
C THR A 292 8.06 5.85 -61.47
N ASN A 293 8.44 7.14 -61.40
CA ASN A 293 8.09 8.06 -60.32
C ASN A 293 8.51 7.52 -58.94
N GLU A 294 9.63 6.81 -58.88
CA GLU A 294 10.12 6.14 -57.68
C GLU A 294 11.00 7.08 -56.85
N ILE A 295 10.62 7.29 -55.59
CA ILE A 295 11.41 8.04 -54.61
C ILE A 295 12.04 7.07 -53.62
N THR A 296 13.36 7.13 -53.50
CA THR A 296 14.10 6.41 -52.46
C THR A 296 14.02 7.18 -51.15
N VAL A 297 13.57 6.52 -50.09
CA VAL A 297 13.48 7.09 -48.74
C VAL A 297 14.52 6.44 -47.83
N THR A 298 15.29 7.27 -47.14
CA THR A 298 16.20 6.87 -46.07
C THR A 298 15.91 7.64 -44.79
N ALA A 299 16.30 7.09 -43.64
CA ALA A 299 16.17 7.77 -42.36
C ALA A 299 17.49 7.69 -41.59
N THR A 300 17.79 8.77 -40.87
CA THR A 300 18.94 8.86 -39.97
C THR A 300 18.51 9.54 -38.68
N VAL A 301 19.00 9.06 -37.55
CA VAL A 301 18.73 9.65 -36.24
C VAL A 301 20.01 9.73 -35.43
N THR A 302 20.20 10.83 -34.72
CA THR A 302 21.41 11.01 -33.93
C THR A 302 21.44 9.99 -32.79
N GLY A 303 22.45 9.11 -32.80
CA GLY A 303 22.63 8.05 -31.80
C GLY A 303 22.34 6.63 -32.30
N VAL A 304 21.70 6.45 -33.46
CA VAL A 304 21.46 5.14 -34.08
C VAL A 304 21.80 5.20 -35.56
N THR A 305 22.85 4.48 -35.95
CA THR A 305 23.24 4.32 -37.36
C THR A 305 23.71 2.88 -37.59
N PRO A 306 23.08 2.11 -38.51
CA PRO A 306 21.98 2.48 -39.42
C PRO A 306 20.57 2.36 -38.79
N VAL A 307 19.61 3.15 -39.30
CA VAL A 307 18.17 2.99 -39.04
C VAL A 307 17.56 2.13 -40.14
N TYR A 308 16.68 1.22 -39.79
CA TYR A 308 16.00 0.34 -40.74
C TYR A 308 14.52 0.71 -40.87
N LEU A 309 14.00 0.53 -42.08
CA LEU A 309 12.69 0.98 -42.56
C LEU A 309 11.94 -0.20 -43.17
N ASP A 310 10.63 -0.26 -42.96
CA ASP A 310 9.72 -1.12 -43.72
C ASP A 310 8.34 -0.46 -43.88
N LYS A 311 7.61 -0.83 -44.93
CA LYS A 311 6.27 -0.30 -45.23
C LYS A 311 5.12 -1.11 -44.62
N ASP A 312 5.37 -2.38 -44.28
CA ASP A 312 4.35 -3.31 -43.77
C ASP A 312 4.52 -3.60 -42.27
N GLY A 313 5.57 -3.07 -41.64
CA GLY A 313 5.94 -3.31 -40.24
C GLY A 313 6.48 -4.72 -39.99
N ASN A 314 6.83 -5.45 -41.06
CA ASN A 314 7.24 -6.85 -40.97
C ASN A 314 8.66 -7.03 -41.53
N PRO A 315 9.50 -7.88 -40.92
CA PRO A 315 10.82 -8.16 -41.43
C PRO A 315 10.79 -8.76 -42.86
N PRO A 316 11.78 -8.44 -43.71
CA PRO A 316 13.01 -7.72 -43.39
C PRO A 316 12.88 -6.19 -43.52
N PHE A 317 13.38 -5.46 -42.53
CA PHE A 317 13.56 -4.01 -42.64
C PHE A 317 14.86 -3.71 -43.38
N THR A 318 14.92 -2.58 -44.11
CA THR A 318 16.05 -2.18 -44.97
C THR A 318 16.51 -0.76 -44.67
N THR A 319 17.74 -0.39 -45.04
CA THR A 319 18.27 0.97 -44.81
C THR A 319 17.67 2.03 -45.74
N SER A 320 16.98 1.60 -46.78
CA SER A 320 16.23 2.42 -47.72
C SER A 320 15.00 1.68 -48.21
N ILE A 321 13.94 2.40 -48.54
CA ILE A 321 12.74 1.86 -49.18
C ILE A 321 12.41 2.70 -50.43
N LEU A 322 11.64 2.12 -51.35
CA LEU A 322 11.08 2.85 -52.48
C LEU A 322 9.61 3.16 -52.20
N ILE A 323 9.21 4.40 -52.48
CA ILE A 323 7.81 4.84 -52.49
C ILE A 323 7.48 5.45 -53.85
N ASN A 324 6.19 5.51 -54.19
CA ASN A 324 5.74 6.27 -55.35
C ASN A 324 5.70 7.77 -54.99
N GLY A 325 6.21 8.63 -55.85
CA GLY A 325 6.19 10.10 -55.71
C GLY A 325 4.87 10.74 -56.12
N ASP A 326 3.74 10.11 -55.83
CA ASP A 326 2.40 10.53 -56.25
C ASP A 326 1.65 11.34 -55.17
N ASP A 327 2.36 11.82 -54.15
CA ASP A 327 1.84 12.52 -52.96
C ASP A 327 0.82 11.68 -52.15
N LEU A 328 0.79 10.35 -52.33
CA LEU A 328 0.01 9.46 -51.48
C LEU A 328 0.72 9.21 -50.14
N GLY A 329 -0.07 9.15 -49.06
CA GLY A 329 0.45 8.87 -47.74
C GLY A 329 0.93 7.43 -47.59
N VAL A 330 2.21 7.24 -47.26
CA VAL A 330 2.82 5.94 -46.95
C VAL A 330 3.15 5.90 -45.47
N THR A 331 2.81 4.79 -44.80
CA THR A 331 3.25 4.54 -43.42
C THR A 331 4.56 3.77 -43.46
N ILE A 332 5.57 4.23 -42.72
CA ILE A 332 6.87 3.60 -42.58
C ILE A 332 7.13 3.29 -41.12
N TYR A 333 7.72 2.14 -40.83
CA TYR A 333 8.08 1.71 -39.49
C TYR A 333 9.59 1.80 -39.29
N LEU A 334 10.03 2.26 -38.13
CA LEU A 334 11.45 2.36 -37.77
C LEU A 334 11.88 1.18 -36.90
N ALA A 335 13.05 0.63 -37.19
CA ALA A 335 13.67 -0.45 -36.42
C ALA A 335 15.17 -0.20 -36.22
N SER A 336 15.73 -0.84 -35.18
CA SER A 336 17.17 -0.82 -34.88
C SER A 336 17.99 -1.77 -35.74
N ASP A 337 17.35 -2.80 -36.30
CA ASP A 337 17.98 -3.79 -37.18
C ASP A 337 17.02 -4.30 -38.26
N GLY A 338 17.56 -5.06 -39.22
CA GLY A 338 16.78 -5.67 -40.30
C GLY A 338 15.80 -6.77 -39.86
N SER A 339 15.83 -7.18 -38.59
CA SER A 339 14.91 -8.17 -38.03
C SER A 339 13.62 -7.57 -37.47
N GLY A 340 13.48 -6.24 -37.50
CA GLY A 340 12.35 -5.53 -36.93
C GLY A 340 12.43 -5.38 -35.41
N SER A 341 13.63 -5.51 -34.83
CA SER A 341 13.83 -5.16 -33.41
C SER A 341 13.51 -3.69 -33.21
N GLY A 342 12.73 -3.38 -32.17
CA GLY A 342 12.46 -2.01 -31.80
C GLY A 342 13.73 -1.21 -31.54
N LEU A 343 13.63 0.11 -31.67
CA LEU A 343 14.63 1.05 -31.19
C LEU A 343 14.80 0.90 -29.67
N PRO A 344 16.03 0.90 -29.14
CA PRO A 344 16.29 0.82 -27.71
C PRO A 344 15.66 1.98 -26.92
N ASP A 345 15.53 1.81 -25.61
CA ASP A 345 15.14 2.92 -24.73
C ASP A 345 16.18 4.04 -24.81
N GLY A 346 15.71 5.28 -24.96
CA GLY A 346 16.58 6.42 -25.15
C GLY A 346 15.87 7.66 -25.67
N THR A 347 16.57 8.79 -25.52
CA THR A 347 16.19 10.05 -26.15
C THR A 347 16.88 10.16 -27.50
N TYR A 348 16.09 10.20 -28.56
CA TYR A 348 16.54 10.33 -29.94
C TYR A 348 16.35 11.75 -30.42
N ASN A 349 17.39 12.31 -31.01
CA ASN A 349 17.36 13.68 -31.53
C ASN A 349 17.57 13.70 -33.04
N ASP A 350 17.00 14.71 -33.68
CA ASP A 350 17.20 15.04 -35.08
C ASP A 350 16.93 13.84 -36.02
N LEU A 351 15.70 13.32 -36.01
CA LEU A 351 15.29 12.35 -37.04
C LEU A 351 15.18 13.08 -38.38
N VAL A 352 16.05 12.71 -39.32
CA VAL A 352 16.07 13.24 -40.68
C VAL A 352 15.67 12.14 -41.65
N VAL A 353 14.58 12.36 -42.37
CA VAL A 353 14.12 11.52 -43.48
C VAL A 353 14.60 12.19 -44.77
N THR A 354 15.35 11.46 -45.60
CA THR A 354 15.84 11.98 -46.88
C THR A 354 15.12 11.29 -48.03
N PHE A 355 14.54 12.11 -48.91
CA PHE A 355 13.88 11.69 -50.14
C PHE A 355 14.85 11.93 -51.30
N THR A 356 15.08 10.91 -52.13
CA THR A 356 15.97 10.98 -53.30
C THR A 356 15.22 10.47 -54.54
N ASP A 357 15.17 11.28 -55.60
CA ASP A 357 14.52 10.92 -56.86
C ASP A 357 15.43 10.07 -57.78
N GLU A 358 14.94 9.78 -58.98
CA GLU A 358 15.64 9.01 -60.03
C GLU A 358 16.82 9.78 -60.66
N ALA A 359 16.74 11.11 -60.72
CA ALA A 359 17.81 12.01 -61.19
C ALA A 359 18.90 12.25 -60.14
N THR A 360 18.75 11.67 -58.95
CA THR A 360 19.59 11.79 -57.74
C THR A 360 19.50 13.15 -57.02
N ASN A 361 18.50 13.98 -57.30
CA ASN A 361 18.22 15.14 -56.45
C ASN A 361 17.70 14.65 -55.10
N SER A 362 17.95 15.41 -54.03
CA SER A 362 17.70 14.93 -52.67
C SER A 362 17.19 16.04 -51.76
N PHE A 363 16.13 15.74 -51.03
CA PHE A 363 15.51 16.62 -50.05
C PHE A 363 15.55 16.00 -48.64
N PRO A 364 16.41 16.49 -47.73
CA PRO A 364 16.37 16.10 -46.33
C PRO A 364 15.27 16.85 -45.59
N GLN A 365 14.31 16.12 -45.03
CA GLN A 365 13.24 16.64 -44.19
C GLN A 365 13.46 16.23 -42.73
N SER A 366 13.61 17.22 -41.85
CA SER A 366 13.59 16.98 -40.40
C SER A 366 12.18 16.64 -39.94
N ALA A 367 12.02 15.47 -39.33
CA ALA A 367 10.75 14.97 -38.82
C ALA A 367 10.52 15.39 -37.36
N PHE A 368 11.55 15.24 -36.50
CA PHE A 368 11.48 15.54 -35.07
C PHE A 368 12.80 16.07 -34.53
N ASN A 369 12.72 17.09 -33.67
CA ASN A 369 13.88 17.57 -32.92
C ASN A 369 14.28 16.59 -31.80
N THR A 370 13.30 16.04 -31.08
CA THR A 370 13.52 15.06 -30.00
C THR A 370 12.30 14.14 -29.85
N PHE A 371 12.52 12.83 -29.71
CA PHE A 371 11.52 11.85 -29.25
C PHE A 371 12.15 10.86 -28.26
N VAL A 372 11.35 10.27 -27.38
CA VAL A 372 11.82 9.35 -26.33
C VAL A 372 11.11 8.01 -26.50
N ILE A 373 11.90 6.94 -26.49
CA ILE A 373 11.40 5.57 -26.37
C ILE A 373 11.75 5.09 -24.96
N ASP A 374 10.74 4.57 -24.29
CA ASP A 374 10.86 4.01 -22.96
C ASP A 374 9.83 2.88 -22.85
N ALA A 375 10.28 1.66 -23.15
CA ALA A 375 9.42 0.48 -23.24
C ALA A 375 9.52 -0.43 -22.01
N VAL A 376 10.37 -0.08 -21.04
CA VAL A 376 10.62 -0.86 -19.82
C VAL A 376 9.98 -0.14 -18.64
N GLY A 377 9.31 -0.89 -17.76
CA GLY A 377 8.75 -0.31 -16.54
C GLY A 377 9.80 -0.08 -15.45
N PRO A 378 9.42 0.58 -14.35
CA PRO A 378 10.36 0.96 -13.31
C PRO A 378 11.03 -0.26 -12.67
N ILE A 379 12.27 -0.07 -12.23
CA ILE A 379 13.14 -1.05 -11.60
C ILE A 379 13.51 -0.58 -10.18
N LEU A 380 13.47 -1.51 -9.24
CA LEU A 380 13.91 -1.30 -7.86
C LEU A 380 15.10 -2.24 -7.58
N ASN A 381 16.24 -1.67 -7.19
CA ASN A 381 17.38 -2.48 -6.74
C ASN A 381 17.38 -2.61 -5.21
N GLY A 382 17.94 -3.70 -4.70
CA GLY A 382 18.07 -3.91 -3.26
C GLY A 382 18.85 -2.81 -2.54
N ALA A 383 19.88 -2.25 -3.20
CA ALA A 383 20.68 -1.14 -2.68
C ALA A 383 19.89 0.16 -2.49
N ASP A 384 18.76 0.28 -3.17
CA ASP A 384 17.91 1.48 -3.20
C ASP A 384 16.70 1.38 -2.23
N ILE A 385 16.68 0.32 -1.42
CA ILE A 385 15.73 0.12 -0.32
C ILE A 385 16.40 0.57 0.97
N TYR A 386 15.80 1.55 1.65
CA TYR A 386 16.22 2.00 2.97
C TYR A 386 15.18 1.59 4.02
N VAL A 387 15.59 0.90 5.08
CA VAL A 387 14.69 0.43 6.15
C VAL A 387 15.03 1.15 7.45
N SER A 388 14.01 1.65 8.16
CA SER A 388 14.19 2.21 9.50
C SER A 388 13.12 1.74 10.47
N ASN A 389 13.55 1.23 11.62
CA ASN A 389 12.72 1.00 12.80
C ASN A 389 13.09 1.97 13.95
N PHE A 390 13.84 3.03 13.65
CA PHE A 390 14.19 4.08 14.61
C PHE A 390 13.06 5.10 14.79
N THR A 391 12.17 5.18 13.80
CA THR A 391 10.96 6.00 13.81
C THR A 391 9.80 5.16 14.30
N SER A 392 8.83 5.78 14.98
CA SER A 392 7.57 5.13 15.34
C SER A 392 6.41 5.86 14.66
N PRO A 393 5.69 5.24 13.71
CA PRO A 393 5.86 3.87 13.21
C PRO A 393 7.11 3.67 12.34
N ASP A 394 7.46 2.40 12.09
CA ASP A 394 8.57 2.03 11.22
C ASP A 394 8.34 2.44 9.75
N GLU A 395 9.43 2.79 9.07
CA GLU A 395 9.41 3.31 7.70
C GLU A 395 10.33 2.53 6.76
N ILE A 396 9.88 2.36 5.51
CA ILE A 396 10.68 1.79 4.42
C ILE A 396 10.63 2.74 3.23
N THR A 397 11.77 3.27 2.82
CA THR A 397 11.87 4.13 1.64
C THR A 397 12.43 3.36 0.45
N LEU A 398 11.70 3.39 -0.66
CA LEU A 398 12.04 2.77 -1.93
C LEU A 398 12.47 3.87 -2.90
N THR A 399 13.59 3.68 -3.59
CA THR A 399 14.02 4.56 -4.70
C THR A 399 14.07 3.74 -5.98
N PHE A 400 13.24 4.09 -6.95
CA PHE A 400 13.24 3.46 -8.27
C PHE A 400 14.27 4.17 -9.17
N ASN A 401 14.69 3.49 -10.24
CA ASN A 401 15.64 4.02 -11.24
C ASN A 401 15.08 5.18 -12.08
N GLU A 402 13.76 5.43 -12.00
CA GLU A 402 13.03 6.40 -12.82
C GLU A 402 11.80 6.94 -12.08
N ASP A 403 11.15 7.93 -12.67
CA ASP A 403 10.01 8.64 -12.09
C ASP A 403 8.71 7.83 -12.19
N LEU A 404 7.96 7.78 -11.09
CA LEU A 404 6.74 6.99 -11.01
C LEU A 404 5.48 7.82 -11.26
N LYS A 405 4.44 7.17 -11.80
CA LYS A 405 3.12 7.79 -11.92
C LYS A 405 2.45 8.00 -10.58
N VAL A 406 2.03 9.24 -10.37
CA VAL A 406 1.25 9.66 -9.19
C VAL A 406 -0.07 8.88 -9.13
N GLY A 407 -0.42 8.37 -7.94
CA GLY A 407 -1.62 7.57 -7.71
C GLY A 407 -1.28 6.09 -7.52
N PRO A 408 -0.91 5.34 -8.57
CA PRO A 408 -0.50 3.96 -8.42
C PRO A 408 0.71 3.77 -7.48
N ALA A 409 1.69 4.68 -7.53
CA ALA A 409 2.83 4.69 -6.60
C ALA A 409 2.46 5.02 -5.14
N ALA A 410 1.32 5.68 -4.92
CA ALA A 410 0.81 6.01 -3.59
C ALA A 410 -0.22 4.96 -3.08
N ASN A 411 -0.45 3.88 -3.82
CA ASN A 411 -1.39 2.84 -3.44
C ASN A 411 -0.69 1.72 -2.68
N VAL A 412 -1.03 1.57 -1.41
CA VAL A 412 -0.50 0.53 -0.51
C VAL A 412 -0.67 -0.88 -1.08
N ALA A 413 -1.76 -1.17 -1.78
CA ALA A 413 -2.03 -2.49 -2.36
C ALA A 413 -0.98 -2.93 -3.40
N ASN A 414 -0.18 -1.99 -3.90
CA ASN A 414 0.89 -2.27 -4.85
C ASN A 414 2.22 -2.65 -4.19
N TYR A 415 2.27 -2.80 -2.85
CA TYR A 415 3.48 -3.17 -2.13
C TYR A 415 3.19 -4.31 -1.17
N ILE A 416 4.01 -5.36 -1.24
CA ILE A 416 4.07 -6.41 -0.21
C ILE A 416 5.46 -6.32 0.41
N VAL A 417 5.54 -6.24 1.73
CA VAL A 417 6.81 -6.23 2.45
C VAL A 417 6.81 -7.42 3.41
N THR A 418 7.85 -8.23 3.36
CA THR A 418 8.02 -9.38 4.24
C THR A 418 9.38 -9.37 4.90
N ASN A 419 9.52 -10.11 5.99
CA ASN A 419 10.85 -10.43 6.49
C ASN A 419 11.59 -11.39 5.53
N SER A 420 12.86 -11.65 5.81
CA SER A 420 13.73 -12.47 4.95
C SER A 420 13.20 -13.90 4.74
N ALA A 421 12.60 -14.49 5.79
CA ALA A 421 12.03 -15.83 5.78
C ALA A 421 10.62 -15.90 5.15
N GLU A 422 10.02 -14.76 4.78
CA GLU A 422 8.68 -14.64 4.20
C GLU A 422 7.56 -15.22 5.09
N ASN A 423 7.81 -15.38 6.40
CA ASN A 423 6.81 -15.85 7.36
C ASN A 423 6.09 -14.70 8.09
N ILE A 424 6.60 -13.47 7.98
CA ILE A 424 5.93 -12.24 8.44
C ILE A 424 5.70 -11.36 7.21
N THR A 425 4.44 -10.96 7.00
CA THR A 425 4.08 -9.90 6.06
C THR A 425 3.73 -8.66 6.86
N TYR A 426 4.46 -7.57 6.66
CA TYR A 426 4.26 -6.35 7.42
C TYR A 426 3.04 -5.58 6.94
N ASN A 427 2.28 -5.05 7.88
CA ASN A 427 1.06 -4.30 7.61
C ASN A 427 1.41 -2.84 7.30
N ILE A 428 1.31 -2.46 6.04
CA ILE A 428 1.57 -1.11 5.55
C ILE A 428 0.26 -0.31 5.66
N VAL A 429 0.30 0.89 6.24
CA VAL A 429 -0.88 1.77 6.36
C VAL A 429 -0.87 2.93 5.38
N SER A 430 0.30 3.34 4.90
CA SER A 430 0.41 4.36 3.87
C SER A 430 1.63 4.14 2.97
N ALA A 431 1.45 4.45 1.69
CA ALA A 431 2.53 4.59 0.71
C ALA A 431 2.51 6.04 0.22
N THR A 432 3.55 6.80 0.52
CA THR A 432 3.65 8.21 0.17
C THR A 432 4.62 8.38 -0.99
N HIS A 433 4.10 8.75 -2.15
CA HIS A 433 4.90 9.15 -3.30
C HIS A 433 5.43 10.58 -3.10
N LEU A 434 6.75 10.77 -3.15
CA LEU A 434 7.42 12.03 -2.76
C LEU A 434 7.51 13.06 -3.90
N ALA A 435 6.66 12.96 -4.92
CA ALA A 435 6.59 13.93 -6.01
C ALA A 435 6.01 15.29 -5.57
N PRO A 436 6.45 16.43 -6.15
CA PRO A 436 7.43 16.56 -7.23
C PRO A 436 8.89 16.65 -6.74
N ALA A 437 9.15 16.60 -5.43
CA ALA A 437 10.51 16.79 -4.90
C ALA A 437 11.44 15.60 -5.20
N HIS A 438 10.91 14.38 -5.09
CA HIS A 438 11.59 13.12 -5.38
C HIS A 438 10.62 12.16 -6.11
N PRO A 439 10.36 12.38 -7.41
CA PRO A 439 9.35 11.63 -8.19
C PRO A 439 9.64 10.14 -8.36
N ASN A 440 10.88 9.70 -8.10
CA ASN A 440 11.28 8.30 -8.11
C ASN A 440 11.22 7.61 -6.73
N LYS A 441 10.74 8.29 -5.67
CA LYS A 441 10.75 7.77 -4.29
C LYS A 441 9.36 7.53 -3.70
N VAL A 442 9.24 6.42 -2.97
CA VAL A 442 8.05 6.08 -2.19
C VAL A 442 8.45 5.70 -0.77
N THR A 443 7.83 6.33 0.23
CA THR A 443 7.97 5.96 1.63
C THR A 443 6.74 5.16 2.09
N LEU A 444 6.98 3.92 2.50
CA LEU A 444 6.00 3.05 3.11
C LEU A 444 6.08 3.23 4.63
N VAL A 445 4.93 3.44 5.26
CA VAL A 445 4.81 3.54 6.73
C VAL A 445 4.02 2.33 7.20
N LEU A 446 4.56 1.62 8.19
CA LEU A 446 3.88 0.47 8.81
C LEU A 446 2.78 0.95 9.76
N ALA A 447 1.89 0.02 10.13
CA ALA A 447 0.88 0.26 11.14
C ALA A 447 1.51 0.71 12.47
N THR A 448 0.72 1.42 13.28
CA THR A 448 1.14 1.74 14.65
C THR A 448 1.56 0.47 15.37
N GLU A 449 2.77 0.46 15.92
CA GLU A 449 3.35 -0.74 16.52
C GLU A 449 2.44 -1.28 17.64
N ASP A 450 2.16 -2.57 17.60
CA ASP A 450 1.39 -3.30 18.58
C ASP A 450 2.23 -4.49 19.06
N PRO A 451 2.60 -4.54 20.36
CA PRO A 451 3.34 -5.67 20.93
C PRO A 451 2.70 -7.04 20.71
N ALA A 452 1.37 -7.09 20.51
CA ALA A 452 0.64 -8.33 20.26
C ALA A 452 0.70 -8.79 18.79
N ASN A 453 1.18 -7.94 17.88
CA ASN A 453 1.13 -8.19 16.45
C ASN A 453 2.47 -7.86 15.77
N ASN A 454 3.26 -8.90 15.54
CA ASN A 454 4.56 -8.83 14.87
C ASN A 454 4.52 -8.40 13.39
N THR A 455 3.34 -8.16 12.81
CA THR A 455 3.22 -7.55 11.47
C THR A 455 3.32 -6.02 11.50
N THR A 456 3.32 -5.40 12.68
CA THR A 456 3.24 -3.93 12.83
C THR A 456 4.57 -3.25 13.11
N TYR A 457 5.64 -4.03 13.28
CA TYR A 457 6.97 -3.51 13.61
C TYR A 457 8.06 -4.44 13.03
N ILE A 458 9.25 -3.91 12.83
CA ILE A 458 10.43 -4.54 12.25
C ILE A 458 11.49 -4.59 13.35
N THR A 459 11.99 -5.79 13.66
CA THR A 459 13.06 -5.94 14.65
C THR A 459 14.42 -5.60 14.05
N ASN A 460 15.42 -5.29 14.89
CA ASN A 460 16.80 -5.15 14.43
C ASN A 460 17.32 -6.42 13.74
N ALA A 461 16.85 -7.59 14.20
CA ALA A 461 17.16 -8.88 13.61
C ALA A 461 16.54 -9.05 12.21
N ASP A 462 15.33 -8.53 11.98
CA ASP A 462 14.71 -8.54 10.64
C ASP A 462 15.47 -7.65 9.66
N ILE A 463 15.96 -6.49 10.12
CA ILE A 463 16.84 -5.61 9.31
C ILE A 463 18.15 -6.33 8.99
N ASP A 464 18.79 -6.97 9.98
CA ASP A 464 20.03 -7.75 9.78
C ASP A 464 19.84 -8.94 8.84
N ALA A 465 18.66 -9.56 8.86
CA ALA A 465 18.33 -10.67 7.97
C ALA A 465 17.95 -10.22 6.54
N HIS A 466 17.87 -8.90 6.31
CA HIS A 466 17.39 -8.24 5.10
C HIS A 466 15.88 -8.42 4.83
N ILE A 467 15.16 -7.30 4.80
CA ILE A 467 13.74 -7.22 4.44
C ILE A 467 13.55 -7.46 2.93
N LYS A 468 12.41 -8.04 2.55
CA LYS A 468 12.02 -8.23 1.15
C LYS A 468 10.84 -7.33 0.79
N VAL A 469 10.90 -6.73 -0.39
CA VAL A 469 9.85 -5.85 -0.92
C VAL A 469 9.43 -6.39 -2.28
N THR A 470 8.13 -6.56 -2.51
CA THR A 470 7.55 -7.01 -3.77
C THR A 470 6.60 -5.94 -4.29
N PRO A 471 7.10 -4.99 -5.12
CA PRO A 471 6.24 -4.10 -5.87
C PRO A 471 5.36 -4.92 -6.82
N GLN A 472 4.08 -4.55 -6.92
CA GLN A 472 3.12 -5.20 -7.81
C GLN A 472 3.08 -4.51 -9.19
N PRO A 473 2.56 -5.16 -10.24
CA PRO A 473 2.45 -4.58 -11.59
C PRO A 473 1.62 -3.29 -11.67
N GLY A 474 0.89 -2.94 -10.61
CA GLY A 474 0.21 -1.65 -10.52
C GLY A 474 1.18 -0.47 -10.36
N ILE A 475 2.44 -0.68 -10.00
CA ILE A 475 3.47 0.37 -10.04
C ILE A 475 3.89 0.61 -11.48
N THR A 476 3.68 1.83 -11.97
CA THR A 476 4.08 2.24 -13.31
C THR A 476 4.93 3.50 -13.28
N ASP A 477 5.74 3.68 -14.31
CA ASP A 477 6.34 4.97 -14.66
C ASP A 477 5.27 5.97 -15.12
N GLU A 478 5.67 7.21 -15.41
CA GLU A 478 4.76 8.25 -15.91
C GLU A 478 4.04 7.87 -17.23
N LEU A 479 4.61 6.94 -17.99
CA LEU A 479 4.16 6.51 -19.32
C LEU A 479 3.20 5.31 -19.27
N GLY A 480 3.12 4.63 -18.12
CA GLY A 480 2.25 3.49 -17.88
C GLY A 480 2.93 2.12 -18.02
N ASN A 481 4.24 2.05 -18.22
CA ASN A 481 4.98 0.78 -18.22
C ASN A 481 5.02 0.21 -16.81
N ALA A 482 4.67 -1.07 -16.66
CA ALA A 482 4.50 -1.71 -15.36
C ALA A 482 5.81 -2.32 -14.82
N TYR A 483 5.99 -2.24 -13.50
CA TYR A 483 7.05 -2.94 -12.79
C TYR A 483 6.99 -4.46 -13.03
N SER A 484 8.13 -5.08 -13.37
CA SER A 484 8.20 -6.51 -13.75
C SER A 484 9.26 -7.34 -13.00
N ASN A 485 10.15 -6.72 -12.21
CA ASN A 485 11.31 -7.40 -11.60
C ASN A 485 11.02 -8.27 -10.37
N GLY A 486 9.75 -8.39 -9.95
CA GLY A 486 9.35 -9.23 -8.81
C GLY A 486 9.91 -8.77 -7.45
N THR A 487 10.12 -9.72 -6.53
CA THR A 487 10.59 -9.46 -5.16
C THR A 487 12.06 -9.04 -5.12
N VAL A 488 12.36 -8.00 -4.36
CA VAL A 488 13.68 -7.42 -4.17
C VAL A 488 14.10 -7.55 -2.70
N THR A 489 15.30 -8.08 -2.46
CA THR A 489 15.88 -8.14 -1.12
C THR A 489 16.64 -6.85 -0.83
N HIS A 490 16.35 -6.22 0.30
CA HIS A 490 17.07 -5.05 0.80
C HIS A 490 18.58 -5.32 0.91
N ALA A 491 19.38 -4.41 0.36
CA ALA A 491 20.84 -4.39 0.49
C ALA A 491 21.38 -2.96 0.70
N GLY A 492 20.49 -1.97 0.86
CA GLY A 492 20.80 -0.56 1.03
C GLY A 492 21.14 -0.18 2.47
N GLY A 493 21.11 1.13 2.76
CA GLY A 493 21.30 1.65 4.11
C GLY A 493 20.12 1.36 5.04
N HIS A 494 20.35 1.38 6.35
CA HIS A 494 19.30 1.23 7.36
C HIS A 494 19.57 2.11 8.57
N SER A 495 18.53 2.41 9.35
CA SER A 495 18.63 3.00 10.69
C SER A 495 17.92 2.13 11.69
N LYS A 496 18.68 1.60 12.65
CA LYS A 496 18.19 0.73 13.72
C LYS A 496 17.86 1.50 14.98
N ASP A 497 16.76 1.16 15.64
CA ASP A 497 16.58 1.51 17.04
C ASP A 497 17.58 0.74 17.90
N MET A 498 18.52 1.47 18.50
CA MET A 498 19.55 0.94 19.38
C MET A 498 19.38 1.40 20.83
N LEU A 499 18.30 2.10 21.15
CA LEU A 499 18.06 2.65 22.48
C LEU A 499 17.41 1.57 23.36
N PRO A 500 18.05 1.15 24.46
CA PRO A 500 17.43 0.21 25.38
C PRO A 500 16.18 0.80 26.05
N PRO A 501 15.12 -0.01 26.29
CA PRO A 501 13.95 0.46 27.02
C PRO A 501 14.34 0.79 28.47
N ALA A 502 13.98 1.98 28.92
CA ALA A 502 14.21 2.45 30.28
C ALA A 502 12.90 2.48 31.08
N ILE A 503 12.95 2.24 32.39
CA ILE A 503 11.79 2.43 33.27
C ILE A 503 11.58 3.93 33.46
N SER A 504 10.50 4.47 32.89
CA SER A 504 10.14 5.89 33.00
C SER A 504 9.42 6.18 34.32
N THR A 505 8.53 5.29 34.74
CA THR A 505 7.90 5.33 36.06
C THR A 505 7.67 3.92 36.60
N ASN A 506 7.69 3.81 37.93
CA ASN A 506 7.41 2.56 38.63
C ASN A 506 6.60 2.91 39.89
N ARG A 507 5.33 2.53 39.93
CA ARG A 507 4.40 2.93 40.98
C ARG A 507 3.61 1.75 41.54
N PHE A 508 3.63 1.56 42.85
CA PHE A 508 2.82 0.52 43.50
C PHE A 508 1.46 1.09 43.91
N ASN A 509 0.44 0.25 43.89
CA ASN A 509 -0.91 0.57 44.33
C ASN A 509 -1.32 -0.38 45.46
N THR A 510 -1.54 0.18 46.65
CA THR A 510 -1.95 -0.52 47.87
C THR A 510 -3.46 -0.58 48.08
N LEU A 511 -4.25 0.20 47.33
CA LEU A 511 -5.71 0.16 47.42
C LEU A 511 -6.33 -1.08 46.75
N ASN A 512 -5.62 -1.67 45.78
CA ASN A 512 -6.10 -2.85 45.06
C ASN A 512 -5.69 -4.13 45.81
N GLN A 513 -6.61 -5.07 46.02
CA GLN A 513 -6.28 -6.41 46.52
C GLN A 513 -6.49 -7.45 45.40
N PRO A 514 -5.43 -8.18 44.96
CA PRO A 514 -4.02 -8.06 45.33
C PRO A 514 -3.33 -6.77 44.86
N HIS A 515 -2.29 -6.35 45.60
CA HIS A 515 -1.52 -5.15 45.27
C HIS A 515 -0.90 -5.28 43.89
N THR A 516 -0.81 -4.15 43.18
CA THR A 516 -0.24 -4.10 41.82
C THR A 516 0.91 -3.12 41.74
N LEU A 517 1.93 -3.46 40.94
CA LEU A 517 3.00 -2.56 40.55
C LEU A 517 2.83 -2.18 39.08
N VAL A 518 2.59 -0.90 38.82
CA VAL A 518 2.43 -0.34 37.48
C VAL A 518 3.76 0.25 37.03
N VAL A 519 4.33 -0.35 36.00
CA VAL A 519 5.65 -0.01 35.46
C VAL A 519 5.47 0.54 34.06
N THR A 520 5.89 1.77 33.81
CA THR A 520 5.89 2.36 32.48
C THR A 520 7.31 2.33 31.94
N PHE A 521 7.49 1.80 30.74
CA PHE A 521 8.75 1.81 30.01
C PHE A 521 8.80 2.99 29.02
N SER A 522 9.99 3.41 28.59
CA SER A 522 10.18 4.43 27.56
C SER A 522 9.61 3.99 26.21
N ASP A 523 9.67 2.69 25.94
CA ASP A 523 9.31 2.08 24.67
C ASP A 523 8.33 0.92 24.85
N LYS A 524 7.75 0.47 23.74
CA LYS A 524 6.90 -0.72 23.71
C LYS A 524 7.75 -1.96 23.92
N MET A 525 7.26 -2.85 24.77
CA MET A 525 8.01 -4.03 25.20
C MET A 525 7.64 -5.27 24.40
N ASN A 526 8.57 -6.21 24.25
CA ASN A 526 8.26 -7.53 23.72
C ASN A 526 7.18 -8.21 24.60
N GLN A 527 6.02 -8.53 24.02
CA GLN A 527 4.87 -8.99 24.78
C GLN A 527 5.15 -10.27 25.58
N THR A 528 5.71 -11.29 24.94
CA THR A 528 5.98 -12.59 25.58
C THR A 528 6.92 -12.43 26.78
N GLN A 529 7.95 -11.61 26.64
CA GLN A 529 8.90 -11.36 27.73
C GLN A 529 8.30 -10.46 28.81
N ALA A 530 7.56 -9.42 28.45
CA ALA A 530 6.96 -8.49 29.41
C ALA A 530 5.83 -9.11 30.25
N GLN A 531 5.21 -10.18 29.75
CA GLN A 531 4.17 -10.93 30.46
C GLN A 531 4.71 -12.11 31.28
N ASP A 532 6.02 -12.41 31.18
CA ASP A 532 6.67 -13.43 32.01
C ASP A 532 7.10 -12.81 33.35
N ILE A 533 6.44 -13.24 34.43
CA ILE A 533 6.76 -12.79 35.79
C ILE A 533 8.21 -13.07 36.21
N ASN A 534 8.87 -14.07 35.61
CA ASN A 534 10.27 -14.39 35.90
C ASN A 534 11.24 -13.31 35.40
N ASN A 535 10.75 -12.37 34.57
CA ASN A 535 11.51 -11.23 34.13
C ASN A 535 11.51 -10.06 35.12
N TYR A 536 10.87 -10.21 36.27
CA TYR A 536 10.75 -9.16 37.28
C TYR A 536 11.08 -9.69 38.68
N THR A 537 11.85 -8.92 39.43
CA THR A 537 12.01 -9.10 40.87
C THR A 537 11.51 -7.83 41.57
N VAL A 538 10.49 -7.96 42.40
CA VAL A 538 10.00 -6.87 43.26
C VAL A 538 10.45 -7.17 44.68
N ARG A 539 11.13 -6.22 45.33
CA ARG A 539 11.64 -6.41 46.69
C ARG A 539 11.51 -5.16 47.54
N CYS A 540 11.42 -5.31 48.85
CA CYS A 540 11.62 -4.25 49.83
C CYS A 540 13.02 -4.36 50.43
N THR A 541 13.67 -3.22 50.73
CA THR A 541 15.03 -3.19 51.34
C THR A 541 15.05 -2.72 52.79
N SER A 542 13.95 -2.15 53.30
CA SER A 542 13.84 -1.62 54.67
C SER A 542 12.36 -1.55 55.09
N PRO A 543 12.01 -1.88 56.35
CA PRO A 543 12.88 -2.26 57.47
C PRO A 543 13.48 -3.67 57.37
N SER A 544 12.93 -4.53 56.53
CA SER A 544 13.45 -5.89 56.27
C SER A 544 13.60 -6.13 54.78
N VAL A 545 14.56 -6.99 54.41
CA VAL A 545 14.70 -7.43 53.01
C VAL A 545 13.63 -8.47 52.72
N ILE A 546 12.67 -8.12 51.88
CA ILE A 546 11.55 -8.99 51.49
C ILE A 546 11.52 -9.06 49.97
N THR A 547 11.43 -10.25 49.39
CA THR A 547 11.12 -10.42 47.96
C THR A 547 9.66 -10.76 47.82
N TYR A 548 8.92 -9.97 47.03
CA TYR A 548 7.50 -10.16 46.82
C TYR A 548 7.23 -11.23 45.76
N SER A 549 6.25 -12.09 46.02
CA SER A 549 5.77 -13.11 45.09
C SER A 549 4.82 -12.47 44.07
N LEU A 550 5.03 -12.76 42.78
CA LEU A 550 4.20 -12.27 41.68
C LEU A 550 3.24 -13.36 41.19
N ALA A 551 1.96 -13.03 41.01
CA ALA A 551 0.97 -13.93 40.40
C ALA A 551 0.92 -13.80 38.87
N SER A 552 1.01 -12.58 38.35
CA SER A 552 0.89 -12.31 36.92
C SER A 552 1.58 -11.02 36.51
N ALA A 553 1.95 -10.94 35.24
CA ALA A 553 2.36 -9.73 34.56
C ALA A 553 1.49 -9.54 33.31
N SER A 554 0.98 -8.34 33.11
CA SER A 554 0.20 -7.99 31.92
C SER A 554 0.79 -6.76 31.24
N LEU A 555 0.90 -6.81 29.92
CA LEU A 555 1.35 -5.69 29.09
C LEU A 555 0.16 -5.01 28.41
N ASN A 556 0.07 -3.70 28.55
CA ASN A 556 -0.78 -2.83 27.74
C ASN A 556 0.08 -1.69 27.20
N ASN A 557 0.27 -1.64 25.88
CA ASN A 557 1.16 -0.68 25.22
C ASN A 557 2.61 -0.77 25.76
N ASN A 558 3.08 0.26 26.47
CA ASN A 558 4.39 0.32 27.14
C ASN A 558 4.27 0.19 28.68
N ILE A 559 3.10 -0.19 29.19
CA ILE A 559 2.81 -0.30 30.62
C ILE A 559 2.69 -1.78 30.99
N VAL A 560 3.57 -2.22 31.90
CA VAL A 560 3.49 -3.53 32.52
C VAL A 560 2.84 -3.38 33.89
N THR A 561 1.76 -4.13 34.12
CA THR A 561 1.15 -4.25 35.44
C THR A 561 1.53 -5.59 36.03
N LEU A 562 2.35 -5.58 37.07
CA LEU A 562 2.68 -6.75 37.87
C LEU A 562 1.67 -6.87 39.00
N THR A 563 1.10 -8.05 39.17
CA THR A 563 0.16 -8.34 40.25
C THR A 563 0.86 -9.24 41.26
N LEU A 564 0.88 -8.84 42.53
CA LEU A 564 1.41 -9.69 43.60
C LEU A 564 0.52 -10.92 43.76
N ALA A 565 1.07 -11.98 44.35
CA ALA A 565 0.29 -13.18 44.68
C ALA A 565 -0.84 -12.86 45.68
N THR A 566 -1.81 -13.78 45.80
CA THR A 566 -3.01 -13.61 46.63
C THR A 566 -2.68 -13.15 48.05
N VAL A 567 -3.40 -12.12 48.47
CA VAL A 567 -3.22 -11.32 49.69
C VAL A 567 -3.40 -12.17 50.95
N ASP A 568 -2.32 -12.33 51.70
CA ASP A 568 -2.38 -12.58 53.14
C ASP A 568 -1.66 -11.42 53.85
N PRO A 569 -2.37 -10.56 54.61
CA PRO A 569 -1.76 -9.50 55.39
C PRO A 569 -0.76 -9.99 56.45
N ALA A 570 -0.74 -11.28 56.78
CA ALA A 570 0.28 -11.89 57.64
C ALA A 570 1.52 -12.39 56.85
N ASP A 571 1.45 -12.44 55.51
CA ASP A 571 2.54 -12.84 54.63
C ASP A 571 3.23 -11.63 54.01
N ASN A 572 4.36 -11.28 54.60
CA ASN A 572 5.22 -10.18 54.15
C ASN A 572 5.67 -10.34 52.68
N THR A 573 5.57 -11.52 52.06
CA THR A 573 5.95 -11.75 50.65
C THR A 573 4.81 -11.48 49.66
N THR A 574 3.57 -11.34 50.12
CA THR A 574 2.41 -11.06 49.24
C THR A 574 1.71 -9.74 49.58
N PHE A 575 2.04 -9.11 50.72
CA PHE A 575 1.46 -7.85 51.16
C PHE A 575 2.48 -6.72 51.34
N ILE A 576 2.13 -5.51 50.90
CA ILE A 576 2.96 -4.30 51.07
C ILE A 576 2.39 -3.48 52.23
N HIS A 577 3.04 -3.57 53.39
CA HIS A 577 2.71 -2.77 54.58
C HIS A 577 3.22 -1.32 54.48
N ASN A 578 2.62 -0.40 55.24
CA ASN A 578 2.99 1.04 55.25
C ASN A 578 4.46 1.30 55.60
N ASP A 579 5.06 0.47 56.46
CA ASP A 579 6.49 0.54 56.82
C ASP A 579 7.42 0.15 55.65
N ASN A 580 6.97 -0.76 54.78
CA ASN A 580 7.70 -1.24 53.61
C ASN A 580 7.54 -0.32 52.38
N LYS A 581 6.45 0.45 52.29
CA LYS A 581 6.04 1.27 51.13
C LYS A 581 7.15 2.16 50.58
N THR A 582 7.95 2.77 51.44
CA THR A 582 8.98 3.73 51.05
C THR A 582 10.22 3.10 50.40
N SER A 583 10.35 1.77 50.48
CA SER A 583 11.57 1.04 50.12
C SER A 583 11.33 -0.09 49.11
N VAL A 584 10.18 -0.10 48.44
CA VAL A 584 9.86 -1.07 47.37
C VAL A 584 10.68 -0.76 46.11
N GLN A 585 11.36 -1.76 45.57
CA GLN A 585 12.21 -1.68 44.38
C GLN A 585 11.77 -2.70 43.33
N LEU A 586 11.84 -2.31 42.06
CA LEU A 586 11.74 -3.20 40.92
C LEU A 586 13.12 -3.42 40.32
N ILE A 587 13.41 -4.68 40.01
CA ILE A 587 14.61 -5.09 39.28
C ILE A 587 14.14 -5.93 38.09
N PRO A 588 14.14 -5.39 36.85
CA PRO A 588 13.92 -6.19 35.66
C PRO A 588 15.14 -7.10 35.41
N ASN A 589 14.90 -8.28 34.85
CA ASN A 589 15.97 -9.16 34.42
C ASN A 589 16.53 -8.75 33.04
N ALA A 590 17.66 -9.35 32.65
CA ALA A 590 18.35 -9.01 31.41
C ALA A 590 17.64 -9.52 30.13
N ASN A 591 16.65 -10.40 30.23
CA ASN A 591 15.99 -11.01 29.08
C ASN A 591 14.86 -10.14 28.50
N LEU A 592 14.48 -9.06 29.19
CA LEU A 592 13.40 -8.18 28.78
C LEU A 592 13.88 -7.24 27.67
N THR A 593 13.27 -7.29 26.48
CA THR A 593 13.58 -6.39 25.36
C THR A 593 12.41 -5.51 24.96
N ASP A 594 12.70 -4.42 24.25
CA ASP A 594 11.70 -3.70 23.46
C ASP A 594 11.29 -4.50 22.21
N LEU A 595 10.48 -3.88 21.34
CA LEU A 595 10.08 -4.47 20.05
C LEU A 595 11.24 -4.56 19.05
N ALA A 596 12.22 -3.65 19.09
CA ALA A 596 13.40 -3.67 18.23
C ALA A 596 14.41 -4.78 18.61
N GLY A 597 14.34 -5.28 19.85
CA GLY A 597 15.21 -6.32 20.41
C GLY A 597 16.32 -5.78 21.33
N ASN A 598 16.30 -4.52 21.72
CA ASN A 598 17.28 -3.96 22.66
C ASN A 598 16.95 -4.41 24.09
N GLN A 599 17.96 -4.89 24.81
CA GLN A 599 17.80 -5.43 26.17
C GLN A 599 17.69 -4.32 27.21
N THR A 600 16.70 -4.43 28.09
CA THR A 600 16.51 -3.56 29.26
C THR A 600 17.75 -3.62 30.15
N PRO A 601 18.31 -2.48 30.60
CA PRO A 601 19.37 -2.48 31.59
C PRO A 601 18.89 -3.13 32.90
N THR A 602 19.74 -3.93 33.55
CA THR A 602 19.45 -4.56 34.86
C THR A 602 19.53 -3.57 36.04
N SER A 603 19.05 -2.34 35.84
CA SER A 603 19.08 -1.27 36.83
C SER A 603 17.93 -1.40 37.83
N THR A 604 18.22 -1.15 39.11
CA THR A 604 17.21 -1.12 40.16
C THR A 604 16.42 0.20 40.12
N SER A 605 15.09 0.11 40.12
CA SER A 605 14.19 1.26 40.15
C SER A 605 13.45 1.32 41.49
N ASN A 606 13.55 2.45 42.20
CA ASN A 606 12.77 2.68 43.41
C ASN A 606 11.31 3.00 43.03
N SER A 607 10.38 2.31 43.66
CA SER A 607 8.95 2.46 43.40
C SER A 607 8.39 3.64 44.22
N THR A 608 7.44 4.36 43.64
CA THR A 608 6.68 5.40 44.36
C THR A 608 5.23 4.96 44.54
N GLU A 609 4.51 5.52 45.51
CA GLU A 609 3.10 5.14 45.71
C GLU A 609 2.21 5.80 44.65
N LEU A 610 1.31 5.04 44.03
CA LEU A 610 0.34 5.55 43.05
C LEU A 610 -0.85 6.22 43.73
N SER A 611 -1.37 5.55 44.76
CA SER A 611 -2.48 5.99 45.60
C SER A 611 -2.24 5.45 47.00
N ALA A 612 -2.06 6.35 47.97
CA ALA A 612 -1.87 5.96 49.36
C ALA A 612 -3.24 5.78 50.03
N ASP A 613 -3.42 4.61 50.66
CA ASP A 613 -4.38 4.50 51.73
C ASP A 613 -3.81 5.18 52.97
N ASP A 614 -4.27 6.42 53.21
CA ASP A 614 -3.87 7.25 54.35
C ASP A 614 -5.02 7.37 55.38
N THR A 615 -6.15 6.68 55.15
CA THR A 615 -7.31 6.72 56.04
C THR A 615 -7.32 5.49 56.92
N GLY A 616 -7.46 5.69 58.23
CA GLY A 616 -7.66 4.58 59.14
C GLY A 616 -9.12 4.08 59.16
N PRO A 617 -9.34 2.90 59.75
CA PRO A 617 -10.65 2.30 59.84
C PRO A 617 -11.57 3.18 60.70
N THR A 618 -12.85 3.14 60.38
CA THR A 618 -13.95 3.86 61.03
C THR A 618 -15.02 2.85 61.47
N LEU A 619 -15.77 3.19 62.52
CA LEU A 619 -16.83 2.37 63.09
C LEU A 619 -18.06 3.25 63.26
N ALA A 620 -19.18 2.90 62.63
CA ALA A 620 -20.41 3.64 62.82
C ALA A 620 -21.14 3.15 64.08
N ALA A 621 -21.96 4.02 64.68
CA ALA A 621 -22.79 3.68 65.83
C ALA A 621 -23.80 2.54 65.56
N ALA A 622 -24.24 2.38 64.30
CA ALA A 622 -25.16 1.32 63.90
C ALA A 622 -24.48 -0.03 63.67
N ASP A 623 -23.14 -0.04 63.59
CA ASP A 623 -22.34 -1.23 63.31
C ASP A 623 -21.80 -1.88 64.60
N ILE A 624 -22.44 -1.57 65.73
CA ILE A 624 -22.14 -2.13 67.05
C ILE A 624 -23.35 -2.93 67.48
N ASP A 625 -23.19 -4.25 67.53
CA ASP A 625 -24.20 -5.18 67.98
C ASP A 625 -23.84 -5.74 69.35
N VAL A 626 -24.85 -5.94 70.19
CA VAL A 626 -24.69 -6.50 71.54
C VAL A 626 -25.60 -7.70 71.65
N ASP A 627 -25.06 -8.83 72.11
CA ASP A 627 -25.81 -10.06 72.32
C ASP A 627 -25.64 -10.51 73.78
N ASN A 628 -26.69 -10.34 74.58
CA ASN A 628 -26.73 -10.83 75.96
C ASN A 628 -27.50 -12.15 76.11
N SER A 629 -28.02 -12.73 75.02
CA SER A 629 -28.67 -14.04 75.03
C SER A 629 -27.67 -15.20 75.13
N VAL A 630 -26.39 -14.91 74.97
CA VAL A 630 -25.27 -15.87 75.05
C VAL A 630 -24.44 -15.64 76.33
N ASN A 631 -23.86 -16.72 76.88
CA ASN A 631 -22.91 -16.65 77.99
C ASN A 631 -21.53 -17.17 77.53
N PRO A 632 -20.47 -16.34 77.54
CA PRO A 632 -20.46 -14.93 77.93
C PRO A 632 -21.20 -14.04 76.92
N ASN A 633 -21.68 -12.88 77.38
CA ASN A 633 -22.27 -11.88 76.47
C ASN A 633 -21.21 -11.40 75.46
N THR A 634 -21.63 -11.03 74.26
CA THR A 634 -20.73 -10.58 73.19
C THR A 634 -21.08 -9.19 72.67
N VAL A 635 -20.05 -8.50 72.18
CA VAL A 635 -20.16 -7.24 71.45
C VAL A 635 -19.48 -7.41 70.10
N THR A 636 -20.22 -7.20 69.02
CA THR A 636 -19.73 -7.32 67.64
C THR A 636 -19.55 -5.93 67.04
N LEU A 637 -18.39 -5.68 66.46
CA LEU A 637 -18.04 -4.41 65.81
C LEU A 637 -17.79 -4.66 64.33
N THR A 638 -18.48 -3.94 63.45
CA THR A 638 -18.26 -4.01 62.00
C THR A 638 -17.60 -2.72 61.50
N PHE A 639 -16.34 -2.80 61.10
CA PHE A 639 -15.61 -1.63 60.59
C PHE A 639 -15.89 -1.42 59.09
N ASN A 640 -15.69 -0.21 58.57
CA ASN A 640 -15.87 0.08 57.12
C ASN A 640 -14.85 -0.64 56.22
N GLU A 641 -13.84 -1.28 56.79
CA GLU A 641 -12.72 -1.91 56.09
C GLU A 641 -12.07 -3.01 56.92
N LYS A 642 -11.19 -3.81 56.27
CA LYS A 642 -10.49 -4.93 56.91
C LYS A 642 -9.44 -4.44 57.90
N LEU A 643 -9.29 -5.18 59.00
CA LEU A 643 -8.36 -4.83 60.07
C LEU A 643 -7.11 -5.71 60.07
N SER A 644 -6.04 -5.19 60.69
CA SER A 644 -4.86 -5.98 61.06
C SER A 644 -5.26 -7.05 62.08
N LYS A 645 -5.19 -8.32 61.70
CA LYS A 645 -5.58 -9.45 62.56
C LYS A 645 -4.83 -9.48 63.89
N THR A 646 -3.52 -9.29 63.86
CA THR A 646 -2.65 -9.28 65.05
C THR A 646 -3.09 -8.24 66.08
N ILE A 647 -3.58 -7.11 65.60
CA ILE A 647 -4.00 -5.98 66.43
C ILE A 647 -5.48 -6.11 66.82
N ALA A 648 -6.35 -6.48 65.88
CA ALA A 648 -7.77 -6.58 66.08
C ALA A 648 -8.18 -7.76 66.98
N GLU A 649 -7.39 -8.84 67.03
CA GLU A 649 -7.61 -9.97 67.95
C GLU A 649 -6.93 -9.78 69.32
N ASN A 650 -6.34 -8.61 69.57
CA ASN A 650 -5.83 -8.26 70.88
C ASN A 650 -6.95 -7.65 71.73
N ARG A 651 -7.30 -8.29 72.86
CA ARG A 651 -8.29 -7.75 73.81
C ARG A 651 -7.95 -6.34 74.28
N ALA A 652 -6.66 -6.00 74.32
CA ALA A 652 -6.23 -4.68 74.69
C ALA A 652 -6.86 -3.66 73.74
N SER A 653 -7.03 -3.92 72.44
CA SER A 653 -7.46 -2.92 71.45
C SER A 653 -8.84 -2.28 71.67
N TYR A 654 -9.65 -2.78 72.61
CA TYR A 654 -11.03 -2.35 72.85
C TYR A 654 -11.33 -2.08 74.32
N VAL A 655 -12.26 -1.15 74.56
CA VAL A 655 -12.86 -0.90 75.87
C VAL A 655 -14.37 -0.77 75.70
N ILE A 656 -15.15 -1.48 76.53
CA ILE A 656 -16.62 -1.46 76.49
C ILE A 656 -17.12 -0.80 77.78
N TYR A 657 -17.91 0.26 77.65
CA TYR A 657 -18.36 1.09 78.75
C TYR A 657 -19.83 0.91 79.07
N TYR A 658 -20.14 1.09 80.34
CA TYR A 658 -21.51 1.27 80.83
C TYR A 658 -22.20 2.49 80.22
N PRO A 659 -23.54 2.48 80.07
CA PRO A 659 -24.31 3.60 79.54
C PRO A 659 -24.27 4.87 80.40
N VAL A 660 -24.14 4.78 81.74
CA VAL A 660 -24.38 5.93 82.65
C VAL A 660 -23.19 6.30 83.55
N LEU A 661 -22.16 5.46 83.68
CA LEU A 661 -20.98 5.71 84.52
C LEU A 661 -19.68 5.40 83.76
N ALA A 662 -18.56 5.99 84.17
CA ALA A 662 -17.23 5.74 83.60
C ALA A 662 -16.66 4.35 84.00
N THR A 663 -17.52 3.34 84.06
CA THR A 663 -17.20 1.96 84.41
C THR A 663 -17.11 1.12 83.13
N VAL A 664 -16.24 0.12 83.12
CA VAL A 664 -15.90 -0.70 81.96
C VAL A 664 -16.29 -2.14 82.24
N TYR A 665 -16.93 -2.81 81.27
CA TYR A 665 -17.18 -4.25 81.32
C TYR A 665 -15.87 -5.02 81.15
N THR A 666 -15.75 -6.15 81.84
CA THR A 666 -14.53 -6.96 81.77
C THR A 666 -14.56 -7.81 80.50
N ILE A 667 -13.70 -7.47 79.53
CA ILE A 667 -13.48 -8.29 78.32
C ILE A 667 -12.76 -9.59 78.73
N SER A 668 -13.16 -10.71 78.11
CA SER A 668 -12.66 -12.04 78.45
C SER A 668 -11.14 -12.10 78.49
N THR A 669 -10.61 -12.64 79.58
CA THR A 669 -9.17 -12.91 79.71
C THR A 669 -8.73 -14.23 79.07
N THR A 670 -9.70 -15.09 78.73
CA THR A 670 -9.46 -16.44 78.21
C THR A 670 -9.84 -16.59 76.73
N VAL A 671 -10.73 -15.72 76.23
CA VAL A 671 -11.14 -15.65 74.82
C VAL A 671 -10.73 -14.29 74.26
N ASN A 672 -9.74 -14.29 73.36
CA ASN A 672 -9.40 -13.07 72.62
C ASN A 672 -10.53 -12.69 71.65
N PRO A 673 -10.68 -11.40 71.30
CA PRO A 673 -11.53 -11.00 70.19
C PRO A 673 -11.19 -11.79 68.91
N VAL A 674 -12.20 -12.10 68.12
CA VAL A 674 -12.05 -12.86 66.87
C VAL A 674 -12.34 -11.94 65.70
N LEU A 675 -11.37 -11.80 64.78
CA LEU A 675 -11.55 -11.04 63.56
C LEU A 675 -11.98 -11.98 62.42
N THR A 676 -13.11 -11.69 61.80
CA THR A 676 -13.52 -12.29 60.52
C THR A 676 -13.78 -11.16 59.52
N ASP A 677 -12.92 -11.05 58.52
CA ASP A 677 -12.95 -9.97 57.53
C ASP A 677 -12.79 -8.56 58.15
N ASN A 678 -13.87 -7.79 58.26
CA ASN A 678 -13.95 -6.48 58.91
C ASN A 678 -14.77 -6.52 60.22
N VAL A 679 -15.22 -7.70 60.65
CA VAL A 679 -16.07 -7.91 61.82
C VAL A 679 -15.25 -8.46 62.99
N VAL A 680 -15.32 -7.79 64.13
CA VAL A 680 -14.67 -8.21 65.38
C VAL A 680 -15.72 -8.62 66.38
N VAL A 681 -15.67 -9.87 66.83
CA VAL A 681 -16.52 -10.36 67.91
C VAL A 681 -15.73 -10.36 69.22
N ILE A 682 -16.21 -9.62 70.21
CA ILE A 682 -15.60 -9.46 71.53
C ILE A 682 -16.46 -10.20 72.55
N SER A 683 -15.89 -11.17 73.27
CA SER A 683 -16.55 -11.84 74.38
C SER A 683 -16.21 -11.15 75.71
N LEU A 684 -17.21 -10.92 76.56
CA LEU A 684 -16.99 -10.54 77.96
C LEU A 684 -16.51 -11.76 78.78
N ASP A 685 -16.15 -11.54 80.04
CA ASP A 685 -15.98 -12.65 80.98
C ASP A 685 -17.31 -13.41 81.19
N PRO A 686 -17.27 -14.70 81.57
CA PRO A 686 -18.47 -15.47 81.86
C PRO A 686 -19.37 -14.77 82.87
N VAL A 687 -20.69 -14.84 82.63
CA VAL A 687 -21.69 -14.13 83.44
C VAL A 687 -21.64 -14.58 84.90
N ASP A 688 -21.35 -13.64 85.79
CA ASP A 688 -21.46 -13.79 87.25
C ASP A 688 -22.49 -12.77 87.76
N ALA A 689 -23.65 -13.26 88.20
CA ALA A 689 -24.73 -12.42 88.71
C ALA A 689 -24.34 -11.52 89.90
N SER A 690 -23.24 -11.86 90.61
CA SER A 690 -22.71 -11.06 91.71
C SER A 690 -21.77 -9.93 91.26
N ASP A 691 -21.24 -9.99 90.04
CA ASP A 691 -20.38 -8.97 89.44
C ASP A 691 -21.07 -8.32 88.22
N PRO A 692 -21.62 -7.11 88.35
CA PRO A 692 -22.30 -6.43 87.26
C PRO A 692 -21.37 -6.21 86.05
N LEU A 693 -20.04 -6.20 86.21
CA LEU A 693 -19.10 -5.93 85.12
C LEU A 693 -18.97 -7.09 84.11
N THR A 694 -19.59 -8.23 84.37
CA THR A 694 -19.49 -9.45 83.55
C THR A 694 -20.67 -9.68 82.61
N TYR A 695 -21.75 -8.89 82.73
CA TYR A 695 -22.97 -9.07 81.92
C TYR A 695 -23.63 -7.75 81.55
N ILE A 696 -24.37 -7.76 80.43
CA ILE A 696 -25.13 -6.62 79.92
C ILE A 696 -26.63 -6.93 80.04
N THR A 697 -27.39 -6.11 80.76
CA THR A 697 -28.85 -6.28 80.90
C THR A 697 -29.64 -5.65 79.76
N ASN A 698 -30.90 -6.07 79.56
CA ASN A 698 -31.75 -5.49 78.52
C ASN A 698 -31.91 -3.95 78.63
N PRO A 699 -32.10 -3.37 79.85
CA PRO A 699 -32.10 -1.92 79.99
C PRO A 699 -30.76 -1.25 79.72
N GLN A 700 -29.63 -1.94 79.91
CA GLN A 700 -28.32 -1.40 79.58
C GLN A 700 -28.13 -1.32 78.06
N ILE A 701 -28.63 -2.30 77.31
CA ILE A 701 -28.74 -2.25 75.85
C ILE A 701 -29.65 -1.07 75.44
N ASP A 702 -30.82 -0.92 76.06
CA ASP A 702 -31.74 0.20 75.77
C ASP A 702 -31.18 1.58 76.12
N ALA A 703 -30.29 1.64 77.11
CA ALA A 703 -29.60 2.86 77.52
C ALA A 703 -28.41 3.20 76.60
N HIS A 704 -28.07 2.33 75.66
CA HIS A 704 -26.92 2.41 74.77
C HIS A 704 -25.57 2.35 75.54
N ILE A 705 -24.93 1.18 75.50
CA ILE A 705 -23.52 0.90 75.73
C ILE A 705 -22.63 1.92 74.97
N ARG A 706 -21.34 1.93 75.28
CA ARG A 706 -20.37 2.67 74.47
C ARG A 706 -19.13 1.84 74.23
N VAL A 707 -18.64 1.85 73.00
CA VAL A 707 -17.41 1.14 72.63
C VAL A 707 -16.31 2.15 72.31
N PHE A 708 -15.09 1.79 72.63
CA PHE A 708 -13.89 2.56 72.35
C PHE A 708 -12.79 1.67 71.80
N PRO A 709 -12.67 1.58 70.46
CA PRO A 709 -11.49 1.03 69.81
C PRO A 709 -10.32 2.02 70.00
N PHE A 710 -9.18 1.58 70.53
CA PHE A 710 -8.07 2.51 70.81
C PHE A 710 -6.79 2.26 70.01
N SER A 711 -6.48 1.01 69.65
CA SER A 711 -5.27 0.66 68.91
C SER A 711 -5.58 -0.15 67.68
N VAL A 712 -6.82 -0.12 67.19
CA VAL A 712 -7.19 -0.82 65.96
C VAL A 712 -6.51 -0.16 64.77
N GLU A 713 -6.00 -0.99 63.85
CA GLU A 713 -5.38 -0.57 62.61
C GLU A 713 -6.02 -1.33 61.45
N ASP A 714 -6.11 -0.72 60.27
CA ASP A 714 -6.42 -1.44 59.05
C ASP A 714 -5.30 -2.44 58.68
N VAL A 715 -5.47 -3.17 57.57
CA VAL A 715 -4.44 -4.09 57.07
C VAL A 715 -3.15 -3.39 56.60
N VAL A 716 -3.22 -2.09 56.29
CA VAL A 716 -2.09 -1.29 55.80
C VAL A 716 -1.27 -0.71 56.97
N GLY A 717 -1.85 -0.63 58.18
CA GLY A 717 -1.26 -0.08 59.40
C GLY A 717 -1.72 1.35 59.71
N ASN A 718 -2.80 1.84 59.10
CA ASN A 718 -3.40 3.11 59.49
C ASN A 718 -4.27 2.92 60.73
N GLY A 719 -4.05 3.75 61.75
CA GLY A 719 -4.78 3.67 63.01
C GLY A 719 -6.21 4.20 62.90
N TYR A 720 -7.13 3.59 63.65
CA TYR A 720 -8.54 3.91 63.73
C TYR A 720 -8.85 5.42 63.84
N SER A 721 -9.78 5.90 63.01
CA SER A 721 -10.24 7.30 62.96
C SER A 721 -11.76 7.37 63.07
N PRO A 722 -12.34 8.23 63.94
CA PRO A 722 -11.69 9.24 64.75
C PRO A 722 -11.03 8.68 66.02
N VAL A 723 -9.76 9.04 66.24
CA VAL A 723 -9.00 8.64 67.43
C VAL A 723 -9.65 9.24 68.69
N GLY A 724 -9.87 8.42 69.70
CA GLY A 724 -10.23 8.92 71.03
C GLY A 724 -11.71 9.24 71.25
N ILE A 725 -12.61 8.79 70.37
CA ILE A 725 -14.06 8.96 70.55
C ILE A 725 -14.70 7.66 71.04
N ARG A 726 -15.50 7.76 72.13
CA ARG A 726 -16.41 6.70 72.54
C ARG A 726 -17.64 6.73 71.64
N ILE A 727 -17.89 5.64 70.94
CA ILE A 727 -19.08 5.51 70.10
C ILE A 727 -20.18 4.96 70.99
N THR A 728 -21.29 5.70 71.06
CA THR A 728 -22.54 5.19 71.64
C THR A 728 -23.23 4.44 70.54
N GLU A 729 -23.52 3.14 70.72
CA GLU A 729 -24.27 2.44 69.69
C GLU A 729 -25.62 3.12 69.49
N LEU A 730 -26.11 3.07 68.27
CA LEU A 730 -27.41 3.61 67.91
C LEU A 730 -27.91 2.86 66.69
N ASN A 731 -29.07 2.22 66.82
CA ASN A 731 -29.68 1.43 65.76
C ASN A 731 -28.91 0.14 65.37
N GLY A 732 -28.09 -0.40 66.26
CA GLY A 732 -27.51 -1.74 66.08
C GLY A 732 -28.58 -2.84 66.16
N THR A 733 -28.29 -3.99 65.56
CA THR A 733 -29.08 -5.22 65.66
C THR A 733 -28.74 -5.97 66.96
N HIS A 734 -29.20 -5.43 68.08
CA HIS A 734 -29.01 -6.06 69.38
C HIS A 734 -29.86 -7.34 69.52
N THR A 735 -29.25 -8.40 70.02
CA THR A 735 -29.94 -9.63 70.41
C THR A 735 -30.12 -9.62 71.93
N LYS A 736 -31.37 -9.48 72.37
CA LYS A 736 -31.72 -9.47 73.79
C LYS A 736 -32.11 -10.86 74.25
N ASP A 737 -31.73 -11.23 75.47
CA ASP A 737 -32.36 -12.34 76.16
C ASP A 737 -33.79 -11.92 76.52
N GLU A 738 -34.79 -12.55 75.90
CA GLU A 738 -36.21 -12.34 76.18
C GLU A 738 -36.85 -13.58 76.87
N THR A 739 -36.01 -14.49 77.37
CA THR A 739 -36.46 -15.76 77.97
C THR A 739 -36.89 -15.52 79.42
N ALA A 740 -38.18 -15.70 79.71
CA ALA A 740 -38.67 -15.60 81.08
C ALA A 740 -38.37 -16.89 81.90
N PRO A 741 -38.04 -16.76 83.20
CA PRO A 741 -37.90 -17.93 84.07
C PRO A 741 -39.21 -18.69 84.23
N THR A 742 -39.09 -20.00 84.45
CA THR A 742 -40.20 -20.93 84.65
C THR A 742 -39.93 -21.85 85.83
N VAL A 743 -41.00 -22.28 86.50
CA VAL A 743 -40.93 -23.27 87.59
C VAL A 743 -40.62 -24.65 87.00
N THR A 744 -39.66 -25.35 87.61
CA THR A 744 -39.22 -26.69 87.19
C THR A 744 -39.64 -27.78 88.18
N SER A 745 -39.55 -27.51 89.48
CA SER A 745 -39.93 -28.45 90.54
C SER A 745 -40.18 -27.74 91.87
N VAL A 746 -40.82 -28.43 92.81
CA VAL A 746 -40.96 -28.00 94.19
C VAL A 746 -40.46 -29.11 95.10
N SER A 747 -39.63 -28.77 96.09
CA SER A 747 -39.10 -29.74 97.04
C SER A 747 -39.00 -29.16 98.45
N SER A 748 -38.73 -30.00 99.43
CA SER A 748 -38.39 -29.57 100.79
C SER A 748 -37.02 -30.10 101.20
N ALA A 749 -36.26 -29.29 101.95
CA ALA A 749 -35.03 -29.74 102.60
C ALA A 749 -35.30 -30.30 104.02
N THR A 750 -36.51 -30.10 104.53
CA THR A 750 -36.96 -30.66 105.81
C THR A 750 -37.09 -32.17 105.67
N ALA A 751 -36.50 -32.91 106.62
CA ALA A 751 -36.48 -34.37 106.55
C ALA A 751 -37.89 -34.96 106.54
N ASN A 752 -38.09 -36.13 105.93
CA ASN A 752 -39.38 -36.81 106.01
C ASN A 752 -39.70 -37.20 107.46
N GLY A 753 -40.95 -37.06 107.86
CA GLY A 753 -41.34 -37.23 109.25
C GLY A 753 -42.72 -36.68 109.55
N THR A 754 -43.17 -36.88 110.78
CA THR A 754 -44.41 -36.28 111.28
C THR A 754 -44.11 -34.96 111.96
N TYR A 755 -44.77 -33.91 111.49
CA TYR A 755 -44.63 -32.56 111.99
C TYR A 755 -45.89 -32.12 112.73
N HIS A 756 -45.68 -31.39 113.82
CA HIS A 756 -46.69 -30.91 114.74
C HIS A 756 -46.59 -29.38 114.81
N ARG A 757 -47.53 -28.74 115.52
CA ARG A 757 -47.54 -27.29 115.70
C ARG A 757 -46.16 -26.72 116.08
N ASP A 758 -45.87 -25.54 115.56
CA ASP A 758 -44.64 -24.76 115.73
C ASP A 758 -43.40 -25.35 115.03
N HIS A 759 -43.48 -26.56 114.46
CA HIS A 759 -42.45 -27.04 113.56
C HIS A 759 -42.44 -26.23 112.26
N SER A 760 -41.23 -25.97 111.76
CA SER A 760 -41.02 -25.26 110.49
C SER A 760 -40.56 -26.22 109.40
N ILE A 761 -41.14 -26.06 108.22
CA ILE A 761 -40.87 -26.84 107.01
C ILE A 761 -40.40 -25.86 105.94
N ASP A 762 -39.20 -26.09 105.42
CA ASP A 762 -38.63 -25.27 104.36
C ASP A 762 -39.00 -25.85 103.00
N ILE A 763 -39.66 -25.03 102.18
CA ILE A 763 -40.13 -25.40 100.84
C ILE A 763 -39.34 -24.56 99.84
N THR A 764 -38.86 -25.19 98.78
CA THR A 764 -38.13 -24.54 97.70
C THR A 764 -38.84 -24.82 96.38
N VAL A 765 -39.28 -23.75 95.72
CA VAL A 765 -39.70 -23.76 94.33
C VAL A 765 -38.46 -23.52 93.47
N HIS A 766 -38.12 -24.48 92.63
CA HIS A 766 -36.96 -24.42 91.75
C HIS A 766 -37.34 -23.80 90.41
N MET A 767 -36.55 -22.85 89.96
CA MET A 767 -36.65 -22.18 88.67
C MET A 767 -35.60 -22.74 87.69
N ASN A 768 -35.84 -22.62 86.38
CA ASN A 768 -34.88 -23.03 85.34
C ASN A 768 -33.61 -22.15 85.29
N GLU A 769 -33.70 -20.93 85.82
CA GLU A 769 -32.62 -19.96 85.84
C GLU A 769 -32.67 -19.08 87.11
N PRO A 770 -31.59 -18.34 87.45
CA PRO A 770 -31.57 -17.47 88.62
C PRO A 770 -32.66 -16.40 88.57
N ILE A 771 -33.36 -16.19 89.69
CA ILE A 771 -34.43 -15.20 89.82
C ILE A 771 -34.11 -14.15 90.88
N PHE A 772 -34.67 -12.95 90.68
CA PHE A 772 -34.59 -11.80 91.57
C PHE A 772 -35.99 -11.33 91.94
N VAL A 773 -36.33 -11.40 93.23
CA VAL A 773 -37.51 -10.77 93.81
C VAL A 773 -37.19 -9.31 94.07
N VAL A 774 -37.64 -8.44 93.18
CA VAL A 774 -37.30 -7.00 93.14
C VAL A 774 -38.14 -6.20 94.15
N SER A 775 -39.36 -6.64 94.42
CA SER A 775 -40.27 -6.03 95.40
C SER A 775 -41.32 -7.05 95.86
N GLY A 776 -42.12 -6.69 96.88
CA GLY A 776 -43.17 -7.55 97.45
C GLY A 776 -42.67 -8.85 98.09
N ALA A 777 -43.58 -9.76 98.40
CA ALA A 777 -43.23 -11.09 98.92
C ALA A 777 -44.23 -12.13 98.40
N PRO A 778 -43.80 -13.10 97.56
CA PRO A 778 -44.68 -14.15 97.07
C PRO A 778 -45.15 -15.06 98.21
N ARG A 779 -46.22 -15.81 97.96
CA ARG A 779 -46.84 -16.73 98.93
C ARG A 779 -47.17 -18.05 98.24
N LEU A 780 -47.06 -19.15 98.98
CA LEU A 780 -47.41 -20.48 98.50
C LEU A 780 -48.47 -21.09 99.42
N THR A 781 -49.64 -21.41 98.89
CA THR A 781 -50.72 -22.08 99.63
C THR A 781 -50.52 -23.60 99.62
N LEU A 782 -50.69 -24.25 100.76
CA LEU A 782 -50.45 -25.68 100.99
C LEU A 782 -51.72 -26.43 101.33
N GLU A 783 -51.92 -27.63 100.77
CA GLU A 783 -53.02 -28.56 101.08
C GLU A 783 -52.86 -29.13 102.50
N THR A 784 -53.30 -28.38 103.49
CA THR A 784 -53.23 -28.73 104.92
C THR A 784 -54.53 -28.49 105.66
N GLY A 785 -55.46 -27.79 105.03
CA GLY A 785 -56.80 -27.53 105.52
C GLY A 785 -57.69 -28.76 105.42
N LEU A 786 -58.61 -28.88 106.37
CA LEU A 786 -59.65 -29.93 106.36
C LEU A 786 -61.00 -29.40 105.86
N GLY A 787 -61.09 -28.09 105.59
CA GLY A 787 -62.30 -27.39 105.18
C GLY A 787 -63.37 -27.28 106.28
N GLY A 788 -64.38 -26.43 106.05
CA GLY A 788 -65.55 -26.31 106.94
C GLY A 788 -65.28 -25.52 108.23
N GLN A 789 -65.31 -26.17 109.40
CA GLN A 789 -65.05 -25.54 110.71
C GLN A 789 -63.58 -25.60 111.14
N TYR A 790 -62.72 -26.24 110.34
CA TYR A 790 -61.27 -26.34 110.54
C TYR A 790 -60.54 -25.23 109.77
N PRO A 791 -59.27 -24.92 110.08
CA PRO A 791 -58.53 -23.87 109.38
C PRO A 791 -58.49 -24.12 107.86
N ASP A 792 -58.54 -23.01 107.12
CA ASP A 792 -58.22 -22.98 105.68
C ASP A 792 -56.77 -23.42 105.46
N ASP A 793 -56.44 -23.72 104.20
CA ASP A 793 -55.11 -24.12 103.77
C ASP A 793 -54.00 -23.16 104.22
N ALA A 794 -52.88 -23.73 104.65
CA ALA A 794 -51.78 -22.96 105.22
C ALA A 794 -51.02 -22.17 104.16
N ILE A 795 -50.45 -21.04 104.56
CA ILE A 795 -49.66 -20.20 103.67
C ILE A 795 -48.19 -20.21 104.10
N ALA A 796 -47.34 -20.76 103.24
CA ALA A 796 -45.89 -20.69 103.37
C ALA A 796 -45.39 -19.29 102.97
N VAL A 797 -44.50 -18.73 103.77
CA VAL A 797 -44.03 -17.34 103.66
C VAL A 797 -42.67 -17.29 102.97
N TYR A 798 -42.52 -16.40 101.99
CA TYR A 798 -41.26 -16.22 101.26
C TYR A 798 -40.07 -15.92 102.19
N ASN A 799 -38.94 -16.54 101.89
CA ASN A 799 -37.64 -16.34 102.51
C ASN A 799 -36.66 -15.79 101.47
N ALA A 800 -36.08 -14.61 101.75
CA ALA A 800 -35.14 -13.94 100.85
C ALA A 800 -33.81 -14.69 100.65
N ALA A 801 -33.51 -15.69 101.50
CA ALA A 801 -32.41 -16.61 101.25
C ALA A 801 -32.69 -17.39 99.96
N GLY A 802 -31.85 -17.20 98.94
CA GLY A 802 -32.06 -17.78 97.61
C GLY A 802 -32.36 -16.75 96.52
N ASN A 803 -32.61 -15.48 96.87
CA ASN A 803 -32.67 -14.39 95.90
C ASN A 803 -31.35 -14.30 95.11
N GLY A 804 -31.43 -14.19 93.78
CA GLY A 804 -30.28 -14.26 92.87
C GLY A 804 -29.81 -15.68 92.57
N THR A 805 -30.57 -16.71 92.96
CA THR A 805 -30.31 -18.12 92.63
C THR A 805 -31.55 -18.74 91.96
N THR A 806 -31.48 -20.00 91.53
CA THR A 806 -32.62 -20.73 90.95
C THR A 806 -33.67 -21.17 91.99
N SER A 807 -33.56 -20.73 93.25
CA SER A 807 -34.40 -21.19 94.36
C SER A 807 -35.28 -20.08 94.91
N LEU A 808 -36.59 -20.18 94.71
CA LEU A 808 -37.59 -19.37 95.40
C LEU A 808 -38.03 -20.11 96.69
N ARG A 809 -37.61 -19.61 97.85
CA ARG A 809 -37.74 -20.31 99.13
C ARG A 809 -38.92 -19.80 99.95
N PHE A 810 -39.57 -20.72 100.67
CA PHE A 810 -40.67 -20.47 101.58
C PHE A 810 -40.45 -21.24 102.88
N THR A 811 -40.95 -20.67 103.98
CA THR A 811 -41.02 -21.37 105.27
C THR A 811 -42.48 -21.49 105.67
N TYR A 812 -42.91 -22.72 105.92
CA TYR A 812 -44.23 -23.05 106.44
C TYR A 812 -44.09 -23.45 107.92
N THR A 813 -44.84 -22.79 108.80
CA THR A 813 -44.92 -23.16 110.21
C THR A 813 -46.25 -23.81 110.49
N VAL A 814 -46.23 -25.05 110.96
CA VAL A 814 -47.43 -25.84 111.25
C VAL A 814 -48.21 -25.21 112.39
N LYS A 815 -49.54 -25.15 112.24
CA LYS A 815 -50.50 -24.66 113.22
C LYS A 815 -51.50 -25.74 113.61
N THR A 816 -52.12 -25.56 114.78
CA THR A 816 -53.18 -26.45 115.27
C THR A 816 -54.32 -26.58 114.27
N GLY A 817 -54.76 -27.82 114.03
CA GLY A 817 -55.89 -28.14 113.16
C GLY A 817 -55.49 -28.44 111.72
N GLU A 818 -54.23 -28.25 111.35
CA GLU A 818 -53.70 -28.61 110.04
C GLU A 818 -53.37 -30.11 109.96
N TYR A 819 -53.63 -30.71 108.80
CA TYR A 819 -53.43 -32.13 108.54
C TYR A 819 -53.07 -32.38 107.08
N SER A 820 -52.05 -33.20 106.85
CA SER A 820 -51.71 -33.72 105.52
C SER A 820 -50.96 -35.03 105.66
N LEU A 821 -51.32 -36.02 104.85
CA LEU A 821 -50.63 -37.32 104.84
C LEU A 821 -49.34 -37.28 104.02
N ASP A 822 -49.28 -36.39 103.05
CA ASP A 822 -48.11 -36.08 102.23
C ASP A 822 -48.26 -34.63 101.78
N LEU A 823 -47.44 -33.74 102.34
CA LEU A 823 -47.60 -32.30 102.18
C LEU A 823 -47.48 -31.88 100.71
N GLU A 824 -48.49 -31.17 100.21
CA GLU A 824 -48.55 -30.67 98.84
C GLU A 824 -49.01 -29.21 98.82
N TYR A 825 -48.82 -28.52 97.69
CA TYR A 825 -49.43 -27.21 97.43
C TYR A 825 -50.89 -27.30 96.94
N GLU A 826 -51.69 -26.25 97.16
CA GLU A 826 -53.15 -26.28 96.96
C GLU A 826 -53.57 -26.71 95.55
N SER A 827 -52.88 -26.15 94.57
CA SER A 827 -53.15 -26.33 93.16
C SER A 827 -51.93 -25.94 92.34
N THR A 828 -51.94 -26.23 91.04
CA THR A 828 -50.89 -25.77 90.13
C THR A 828 -50.78 -24.24 90.06
N THR A 829 -51.72 -23.49 90.63
CA THR A 829 -51.73 -22.02 90.69
C THR A 829 -51.53 -21.47 92.11
N ALA A 830 -51.14 -22.31 93.08
CA ALA A 830 -51.01 -21.93 94.49
C ALA A 830 -49.84 -20.97 94.80
N LEU A 831 -48.94 -20.74 93.84
CA LEU A 831 -47.88 -19.75 93.95
C LEU A 831 -48.39 -18.38 93.48
N GLU A 832 -48.58 -17.48 94.45
CA GLU A 832 -49.07 -16.13 94.19
C GLU A 832 -47.98 -15.08 94.41
N LEU A 833 -47.95 -14.06 93.55
CA LEU A 833 -46.99 -12.96 93.69
C LEU A 833 -47.24 -12.09 94.92
N ASN A 834 -48.50 -11.91 95.36
CA ASN A 834 -48.85 -11.03 96.49
C ASN A 834 -48.13 -9.66 96.44
N GLY A 835 -48.19 -9.01 95.27
CA GLY A 835 -47.52 -7.73 95.00
C GLY A 835 -46.01 -7.84 94.72
N ALA A 836 -45.46 -9.04 94.61
CA ALA A 836 -44.07 -9.24 94.23
C ALA A 836 -43.83 -9.05 92.73
N SER A 837 -42.61 -8.63 92.40
CA SER A 837 -42.07 -8.61 91.04
C SER A 837 -40.87 -9.52 91.00
N ILE A 838 -40.91 -10.55 90.14
CA ILE A 838 -39.85 -11.55 90.03
C ILE A 838 -39.34 -11.55 88.59
N THR A 839 -38.04 -11.32 88.41
CA THR A 839 -37.37 -11.25 87.11
C THR A 839 -36.13 -12.14 87.09
N ASP A 840 -35.57 -12.42 85.93
CA ASP A 840 -34.20 -12.93 85.80
C ASP A 840 -33.15 -11.81 85.97
N LEU A 841 -31.90 -12.11 85.60
CA LEU A 841 -30.78 -11.16 85.57
C LEU A 841 -30.91 -10.09 84.48
N TYR A 842 -31.56 -10.41 83.36
CA TYR A 842 -31.73 -9.54 82.20
C TYR A 842 -33.04 -8.74 82.21
N GLU A 843 -33.79 -8.83 83.32
CA GLU A 843 -35.07 -8.20 83.62
C GLU A 843 -36.29 -8.80 82.89
N ASN A 844 -36.19 -10.04 82.41
CA ASN A 844 -37.33 -10.80 81.93
C ASN A 844 -38.22 -11.20 83.11
N ALA A 845 -39.46 -10.71 83.13
CA ALA A 845 -40.42 -11.02 84.17
C ALA A 845 -40.91 -12.47 84.07
N VAL A 846 -41.04 -13.14 85.22
CA VAL A 846 -41.69 -14.46 85.28
C VAL A 846 -43.16 -14.30 84.89
N THR A 847 -43.55 -14.87 83.75
CA THR A 847 -44.91 -14.74 83.19
C THR A 847 -45.84 -15.87 83.59
N SER A 848 -45.30 -17.00 84.07
CA SER A 848 -46.06 -18.15 84.55
C SER A 848 -45.47 -18.69 85.85
N PHE A 849 -46.29 -18.72 86.89
CA PHE A 849 -45.97 -19.32 88.19
C PHE A 849 -46.62 -20.70 88.35
N THR A 850 -46.96 -21.34 87.23
CA THR A 850 -47.63 -22.64 87.23
C THR A 850 -46.71 -23.68 87.87
N LEU A 851 -47.11 -24.19 89.01
CA LEU A 851 -46.42 -25.28 89.71
C LEU A 851 -46.61 -26.59 88.94
N PRO A 852 -45.73 -27.59 89.13
CA PRO A 852 -45.91 -28.91 88.55
C PRO A 852 -47.29 -29.52 88.85
N ALA A 853 -47.69 -30.55 88.10
CA ALA A 853 -48.92 -31.25 88.44
C ALA A 853 -48.81 -31.89 89.83
N LEU A 854 -49.87 -31.81 90.64
CA LEU A 854 -49.94 -32.41 91.96
C LEU A 854 -49.55 -33.88 91.92
N ALA A 855 -48.79 -34.35 92.92
CA ALA A 855 -48.26 -35.72 93.00
C ALA A 855 -47.46 -36.19 91.76
N SER A 856 -46.93 -35.28 90.93
CA SER A 856 -45.93 -35.62 89.90
C SER A 856 -44.53 -35.70 90.51
N ALA A 857 -43.59 -36.42 89.90
CA ALA A 857 -42.22 -36.57 90.43
C ALA A 857 -41.46 -35.25 90.72
N THR A 858 -41.95 -34.12 90.18
CA THR A 858 -41.39 -32.76 90.40
C THR A 858 -42.26 -31.88 91.32
N SER A 859 -43.37 -32.37 91.85
CA SER A 859 -44.22 -31.71 92.87
C SER A 859 -43.72 -31.96 94.29
N LEU A 860 -44.23 -31.22 95.29
CA LEU A 860 -43.73 -31.32 96.66
C LEU A 860 -43.95 -32.73 97.23
N ALA A 861 -45.17 -33.25 97.13
CA ALA A 861 -45.51 -34.62 97.53
C ALA A 861 -44.83 -35.66 96.63
N GLY A 862 -44.74 -35.37 95.32
CA GLY A 862 -44.23 -36.36 94.38
C GLY A 862 -42.71 -36.56 94.40
N THR A 863 -41.92 -35.68 95.02
CA THR A 863 -40.50 -35.95 95.33
C THR A 863 -40.30 -37.19 96.21
N GLY A 864 -41.36 -37.71 96.85
CA GLY A 864 -41.38 -38.95 97.64
C GLY A 864 -41.84 -40.23 96.91
N ILE A 865 -42.31 -40.16 95.66
CA ILE A 865 -42.93 -41.31 94.96
C ILE A 865 -41.91 -42.45 94.77
N GLY A 866 -42.12 -43.54 95.51
CA GLY A 866 -41.33 -44.79 95.43
C GLY A 866 -40.49 -45.13 96.66
N SER A 867 -40.44 -44.27 97.70
CA SER A 867 -39.64 -44.52 98.92
C SER A 867 -40.43 -44.55 100.24
N GLY A 868 -41.76 -44.29 100.21
CA GLY A 868 -42.65 -44.39 101.36
C GLY A 868 -42.27 -43.50 102.55
N SER A 869 -41.69 -42.34 102.27
CA SER A 869 -41.25 -41.38 103.27
C SER A 869 -41.76 -40.00 102.87
N ASP A 870 -42.75 -39.52 103.60
CA ASP A 870 -43.56 -38.34 103.27
C ASP A 870 -43.42 -37.27 104.37
N ILE A 871 -43.66 -36.00 104.04
CA ILE A 871 -43.80 -34.93 105.06
C ILE A 871 -45.25 -34.95 105.54
N VAL A 872 -45.45 -35.51 106.74
CA VAL A 872 -46.77 -35.73 107.31
C VAL A 872 -47.10 -34.61 108.30
N ILE A 873 -48.18 -33.88 108.08
CA ILE A 873 -48.69 -32.90 109.05
C ILE A 873 -49.77 -33.57 109.88
N LYS A 874 -49.54 -33.68 111.19
CA LYS A 874 -50.53 -34.21 112.14
C LYS A 874 -50.50 -33.39 113.41
N THR A 875 -51.48 -32.52 113.58
CA THR A 875 -51.65 -31.76 114.83
C THR A 875 -52.75 -32.36 115.69
N ILE A 876 -53.86 -32.78 115.06
CA ILE A 876 -54.98 -33.47 115.72
C ILE A 876 -55.53 -34.55 114.76
N THR A 877 -55.81 -35.76 115.25
CA THR A 877 -56.56 -36.79 114.53
C THR A 877 -57.74 -37.28 115.36
N ALA A 878 -58.80 -37.77 114.70
CA ALA A 878 -59.91 -38.44 115.35
C ALA A 878 -60.15 -39.80 114.67
N THR A 879 -60.08 -40.88 115.43
CA THR A 879 -60.34 -42.24 114.95
C THR A 879 -61.57 -42.79 115.66
N ALA A 880 -62.59 -43.21 114.91
CA ALA A 880 -63.78 -43.86 115.46
C ALA A 880 -63.66 -45.38 115.31
N ASN A 881 -63.58 -46.09 116.43
CA ASN A 881 -63.48 -47.54 116.49
C ASN A 881 -64.71 -48.15 117.17
N MET A 882 -65.24 -49.24 116.62
CA MET A 882 -66.32 -49.99 117.26
C MET A 882 -65.72 -50.96 118.29
N LYS A 883 -66.05 -50.79 119.58
CA LYS A 883 -65.61 -51.66 120.68
C LYS A 883 -66.38 -52.96 120.76
N THR A 884 -67.66 -52.98 120.38
CA THR A 884 -68.52 -54.17 120.46
C THR A 884 -69.45 -54.29 119.25
N GLY A 885 -69.43 -55.49 118.65
CA GLY A 885 -70.27 -55.89 117.51
C GLY A 885 -69.70 -55.44 116.16
N PRO A 886 -69.91 -56.21 115.07
CA PRO A 886 -69.60 -55.72 113.73
C PRO A 886 -70.51 -54.52 113.40
N ALA A 887 -69.94 -53.44 112.87
CA ALA A 887 -70.72 -52.36 112.27
C ALA A 887 -71.44 -52.89 111.03
N MET A 888 -72.70 -53.28 111.17
CA MET A 888 -73.59 -53.52 110.05
C MET A 888 -74.49 -52.30 109.84
N PRO A 889 -74.55 -51.73 108.62
CA PRO A 889 -75.46 -50.63 108.32
C PRO A 889 -76.89 -50.94 108.76
N GLY A 890 -77.47 -50.08 109.60
CA GLY A 890 -78.84 -50.21 110.10
C GLY A 890 -79.06 -51.04 111.38
N TYR A 891 -78.00 -51.58 112.01
CA TYR A 891 -78.11 -52.41 113.22
C TYR A 891 -77.24 -51.91 114.39
N MET A 892 -77.26 -50.60 114.66
CA MET A 892 -76.75 -50.06 115.93
C MET A 892 -77.80 -50.30 117.02
N ASN A 893 -77.59 -51.29 117.88
CA ASN A 893 -78.38 -51.47 119.10
C ASN A 893 -77.72 -50.73 120.27
N GLY A 894 -78.43 -50.59 121.39
CA GLY A 894 -77.91 -49.87 122.57
C GLY A 894 -76.66 -50.47 123.21
N ASP A 895 -76.22 -51.65 122.76
CA ASP A 895 -75.04 -52.34 123.25
C ASP A 895 -73.80 -52.12 122.36
N ASN A 896 -73.95 -51.43 121.21
CA ASN A 896 -72.82 -51.02 120.39
C ASN A 896 -72.10 -49.83 121.04
N GLN A 897 -70.84 -50.05 121.38
CA GLN A 897 -69.98 -49.00 121.89
C GLN A 897 -69.04 -48.53 120.79
N MET A 898 -69.09 -47.24 120.46
CA MET A 898 -68.09 -46.58 119.62
C MET A 898 -67.13 -45.84 120.54
N GLU A 899 -65.84 -46.12 120.38
CA GLU A 899 -64.77 -45.35 120.97
C GLU A 899 -64.26 -44.39 119.92
N ILE A 900 -64.41 -43.09 120.18
CA ILE A 900 -63.74 -42.06 119.40
C ILE A 900 -62.48 -41.70 120.15
N ILE A 901 -61.35 -41.98 119.51
CA ILE A 901 -60.04 -41.62 119.98
C ILE A 901 -59.65 -40.36 119.24
N VAL A 902 -59.79 -39.21 119.91
CA VAL A 902 -59.14 -38.00 119.45
C VAL A 902 -57.75 -37.96 120.04
N GLN A 903 -56.76 -37.79 119.17
CA GLN A 903 -55.37 -37.70 119.53
C GLN A 903 -54.84 -36.34 119.06
N ALA A 904 -54.45 -35.51 120.01
CA ALA A 904 -53.59 -34.37 119.74
C ALA A 904 -52.13 -34.83 119.69
N TYR A 905 -51.29 -34.12 118.95
CA TYR A 905 -49.87 -34.44 118.80
C TYR A 905 -49.00 -33.23 119.08
N GLY A 906 -47.79 -33.48 119.58
CA GLY A 906 -46.85 -32.42 119.93
C GLY A 906 -47.40 -31.47 121.02
N PRO A 907 -47.17 -30.15 120.93
CA PRO A 907 -47.59 -29.20 121.96
C PRO A 907 -49.12 -29.05 122.05
N ASP A 908 -49.87 -29.46 121.02
CA ASP A 908 -51.34 -29.48 121.06
C ASP A 908 -51.89 -30.46 122.12
N ILE A 909 -51.08 -31.43 122.60
CA ILE A 909 -51.46 -32.36 123.69
C ILE A 909 -51.80 -31.58 124.97
N ALA A 910 -51.00 -30.57 125.31
CA ALA A 910 -51.20 -29.80 126.53
C ALA A 910 -52.50 -28.98 126.48
N ASP A 911 -52.82 -28.42 125.32
CA ASP A 911 -54.01 -27.60 125.12
C ASP A 911 -55.27 -28.50 125.05
N TYR A 912 -55.13 -29.73 124.55
CA TYR A 912 -56.18 -30.76 124.56
C TYR A 912 -56.50 -31.24 125.97
N ASP A 913 -55.48 -31.61 126.74
CA ASP A 913 -55.62 -32.06 128.13
C ASP A 913 -56.11 -30.93 129.05
N GLY A 914 -55.72 -29.68 128.75
CA GLY A 914 -56.19 -28.47 129.42
C GLY A 914 -57.60 -28.02 129.04
N GLY A 915 -58.20 -28.64 128.00
CA GLY A 915 -59.52 -28.35 127.50
C GLY A 915 -59.65 -27.05 126.70
N GLU A 916 -58.53 -26.43 126.33
CA GLU A 916 -58.44 -25.20 125.55
C GLU A 916 -58.79 -25.45 124.07
N ILE A 917 -58.48 -26.65 123.56
CA ILE A 917 -59.00 -27.18 122.30
C ILE A 917 -59.98 -28.32 122.57
N GLN A 918 -61.19 -28.20 122.02
CA GLN A 918 -62.22 -29.23 122.13
C GLN A 918 -62.51 -29.78 120.73
N PRO A 919 -62.24 -31.07 120.47
CA PRO A 919 -62.55 -31.65 119.18
C PRO A 919 -64.06 -31.69 119.00
N PHE A 920 -64.54 -31.04 117.95
CA PHE A 920 -65.95 -31.11 117.61
C PHE A 920 -66.19 -32.40 116.82
N VAL A 921 -66.96 -33.32 117.41
CA VAL A 921 -67.36 -34.56 116.76
C VAL A 921 -68.83 -34.47 116.38
N VAL A 922 -69.10 -34.46 115.08
CA VAL A 922 -70.47 -34.56 114.54
C VAL A 922 -70.72 -35.99 114.12
N PHE A 923 -71.78 -36.60 114.66
CA PHE A 923 -72.33 -37.85 114.14
C PHE A 923 -73.38 -37.50 113.10
N THR A 924 -73.13 -37.84 111.84
CA THR A 924 -74.08 -37.68 110.73
C THR A 924 -74.75 -38.99 110.37
#